data_AF-A0A848XNH8-F1
#
_entry.id   AF-A0A848XNH8-F1
#
_cell.length_a   1.000
_cell.length_b   1.000
_cell.length_c   1.000
_cell.angle_alpha   90.00
_cell.angle_beta   90.00
_cell.angle_gamma   90.00
#
_symmetry.space_group_name_H-M   'P 1'
#
loop_
_entity.id
_entity.type
_entity.pdbx_description
1 polymer ?
#
loop_
_entity_poly.entity_id
_entity_poly.type
_entity_poly.pdbx_seq_one_letter_code
_entity_poly.pdbx_strand_id
1 'polypeptide(L)'
;MTGTEFYARRKRITDGLVAVVLLLLTLPVLLIIAGAILFTMGRPVLYRQTRIGYRERPFQVFKFRSMRDLRGPDGALRPDTERLTRLGRFLRATSLDELPQLINVLKGEMRLVGPRPLLPEYLNSYTSRERTRHHVPPGITGWAQIHGRNRLSWDERLELDARYVERRTPRLDRKILRDTLWTVLSRSGVSVDPREAERPLHIERRNHTPGGAGGLKLGRLAESAPGNGFVRPLSRVALLKAGLHAAIFTASYAAAYAVRFDTAVPDRYVDLFWSTLPLILIIRLVTLALLGEYGSRWRHVSFHDATRLVKAVTLGSIAFIVIEYLFGFAVGLPRSVIFIDWMITLLALVAAPSIVRALHERRRRYAGLRRARRRTLVVGAGNAAAQIVHQLLRSPDTDVEIVGLVDDDRSKRYLRLHGFPVLGTTADLPALKSSLDIDLVIIAIASAAGRTHTRRIVADCVSLGVAVKIAPTLGEILRGEAPLSELRDVAPEALLPREPIDFGKTAVDSDLAGRSVLVTGAAGSIGTELVRQIAEKGPSKLVIFDQAESHLVALQREIQARNLELTLIPVVGDVTHRSTVEATMRNHAPSVVFHAAAYKHVPVMETNVLEAVRNNVIGTFEPAAAAARHGASRFVLISTDKAVRPSSVMGATKRVAERLVLEHPELAGSDTTFQAVRFGNVLGSAGSVVPLFQQQIAAGGPVTVTNPDMTRFFMTIPEAVQLVLLASSLPQARGRISLLEMGSPVRILDMAEQLIRLSGFEPYEDIPITFTGTRPGEKLHEELMSDIEDTVPTVDERIRIVRSTFKEARSVADGLSELTAALDFRDEAAVLDELVRMVPECVPPMLDRARGNRAGSQRRLA
;
A
#
# COMPACT_ATOMS: atom_id res chain seq x y z
N MET A 1 -19.19 -37.86 -1.02
CA MET A 1 -19.41 -37.14 0.25
C MET A 1 -19.36 -38.16 1.37
N THR A 2 -18.42 -38.02 2.30
CA THR A 2 -18.34 -38.90 3.48
C THR A 2 -19.49 -38.60 4.45
N GLY A 3 -19.89 -39.56 5.29
CA GLY A 3 -21.00 -39.37 6.25
C GLY A 3 -20.78 -38.18 7.20
N THR A 4 -19.52 -37.82 7.47
CA THR A 4 -19.08 -36.67 8.26
C THR A 4 -19.32 -35.31 7.57
N GLU A 5 -19.14 -35.23 6.25
CA GLU A 5 -19.41 -34.00 5.47
C GLU A 5 -20.91 -33.72 5.37
N PHE A 6 -21.71 -34.77 5.17
CA PHE A 6 -23.17 -34.66 5.13
C PHE A 6 -23.72 -34.17 6.47
N TYR A 7 -23.23 -34.74 7.58
CA TYR A 7 -23.56 -34.27 8.94
C TYR A 7 -23.19 -32.79 9.16
N ALA A 8 -21.98 -32.37 8.78
CA ALA A 8 -21.52 -31.00 8.99
C ALA A 8 -22.33 -29.97 8.20
N ARG A 9 -22.73 -30.30 6.97
CA ARG A 9 -23.57 -29.46 6.10
C ARG A 9 -25.01 -29.38 6.63
N ARG A 10 -25.61 -30.50 7.03
CA ARG A 10 -26.96 -30.52 7.62
C ARG A 10 -26.99 -29.73 8.94
N LYS A 11 -26.01 -29.96 9.82
CA LYS A 11 -25.84 -29.21 11.07
C LYS A 11 -25.71 -27.70 10.84
N ARG A 12 -25.08 -27.27 9.73
CA ARG A 12 -24.96 -25.84 9.38
C ARG A 12 -26.31 -25.18 9.16
N ILE A 13 -27.15 -25.84 8.37
CA ILE A 13 -28.48 -25.35 8.01
C ILE A 13 -29.36 -25.33 9.25
N THR A 14 -29.37 -26.41 10.04
CA THR A 14 -30.16 -26.51 11.27
C THR A 14 -29.73 -25.46 12.31
N ASP A 15 -28.42 -25.32 12.57
CA ASP A 15 -27.92 -24.33 13.54
C ASP A 15 -28.25 -22.90 13.09
N GLY A 16 -28.20 -22.61 11.78
CA GLY A 16 -28.58 -21.31 11.23
C GLY A 16 -30.06 -21.00 11.43
N LEU A 17 -30.95 -21.94 11.09
CA LEU A 17 -32.39 -21.78 11.27
C LEU A 17 -32.77 -21.58 12.73
N VAL A 18 -32.22 -22.42 13.63
CA VAL A 18 -32.47 -22.30 15.07
C VAL A 18 -31.91 -21.00 15.62
N ALA A 19 -30.75 -20.53 15.15
CA ALA A 19 -30.20 -19.24 15.57
C ALA A 19 -31.08 -18.06 15.13
N VAL A 20 -31.68 -18.09 13.93
CA VAL A 20 -32.65 -17.07 13.49
C VAL A 20 -33.86 -17.05 14.42
N VAL A 21 -34.44 -18.21 14.70
CA VAL A 21 -35.61 -18.32 15.59
C VAL A 21 -35.28 -17.82 16.99
N LEU A 22 -34.16 -18.25 17.57
CA LEU A 22 -33.73 -17.79 18.90
C LEU A 22 -33.44 -16.29 18.92
N LEU A 23 -32.83 -15.72 17.88
CA LEU A 23 -32.57 -14.28 17.79
C LEU A 23 -33.88 -13.48 17.74
N LEU A 24 -34.87 -13.94 16.97
CA LEU A 24 -36.19 -13.30 16.88
C LEU A 24 -36.96 -13.39 18.21
N LEU A 25 -36.98 -14.57 18.84
CA LEU A 25 -37.65 -14.78 20.12
C LEU A 25 -36.99 -13.97 21.25
N THR A 26 -35.66 -13.86 21.24
CA THR A 26 -34.92 -13.11 22.27
C THR A 26 -34.75 -11.63 21.95
N LEU A 27 -35.15 -11.15 20.77
CA LEU A 27 -34.93 -9.77 20.33
C LEU A 27 -35.43 -8.71 21.34
N PRO A 28 -36.64 -8.83 21.93
CA PRO A 28 -37.10 -7.87 22.94
C PRO A 28 -36.18 -7.84 24.16
N VAL A 29 -35.75 -9.02 24.63
CA VAL A 29 -34.83 -9.17 25.77
C VAL A 29 -33.45 -8.58 25.42
N LEU A 30 -32.94 -8.82 24.21
CA LEU A 30 -31.68 -8.25 23.74
C LEU A 30 -31.72 -6.72 23.71
N LEU A 31 -32.83 -6.12 23.26
CA LEU A 31 -33.01 -4.66 23.23
C LEU A 31 -33.10 -4.06 24.63
N ILE A 32 -33.82 -4.72 25.55
CA ILE A 32 -33.90 -4.31 26.96
C ILE A 32 -32.51 -4.36 27.61
N ILE A 33 -31.77 -5.45 27.43
CA ILE A 33 -30.39 -5.59 27.94
C ILE A 33 -29.47 -4.52 27.32
N ALA A 34 -29.59 -4.28 26.01
CA ALA A 34 -28.81 -3.27 25.32
C ALA A 34 -29.06 -1.85 25.88
N GLY A 35 -30.33 -1.51 26.12
CA GLY A 35 -30.71 -0.28 26.80
C GLY A 35 -30.15 -0.20 28.22
N ALA A 36 -30.35 -1.25 29.02
CA ALA A 36 -29.86 -1.31 30.40
C ALA A 36 -28.33 -1.14 30.48
N ILE A 37 -27.57 -1.75 29.58
CA ILE A 37 -26.11 -1.58 29.50
C ILE A 37 -25.76 -0.15 29.08
N LEU A 38 -26.47 0.42 28.10
CA LEU A 38 -26.23 1.78 27.66
C LEU A 38 -26.43 2.79 28.80
N PHE A 39 -27.48 2.62 29.62
CA PHE A 39 -27.76 3.48 30.77
C PHE A 39 -26.81 3.25 31.96
N THR A 40 -26.37 2.01 32.21
CA THR A 40 -25.60 1.68 33.43
C THR A 40 -24.08 1.60 33.24
N MET A 41 -23.61 1.29 32.02
CA MET A 41 -22.20 1.07 31.68
C MET A 41 -21.74 1.85 30.43
N GLY A 42 -22.63 2.61 29.80
CA GLY A 42 -22.32 3.44 28.64
C GLY A 42 -22.00 2.63 27.38
N ARG A 43 -21.41 3.30 26.40
CA ARG A 43 -20.99 2.68 25.13
C ARG A 43 -19.56 2.13 25.23
N PRO A 44 -19.22 1.09 24.45
CA PRO A 44 -20.09 0.21 23.66
C PRO A 44 -20.94 -0.79 24.47
N VAL A 45 -22.13 -1.10 23.94
CA VAL A 45 -23.06 -2.11 24.50
C VAL A 45 -22.56 -3.54 24.26
N LEU A 46 -22.01 -3.80 23.07
CA LEU A 46 -21.41 -5.09 22.72
C LEU A 46 -19.90 -5.05 22.95
N TYR A 47 -19.42 -6.06 23.67
CA TYR A 47 -18.02 -6.37 23.83
C TYR A 47 -17.58 -7.36 22.74
N ARG A 48 -16.43 -7.10 22.12
CA ARG A 48 -15.83 -7.95 21.09
C ARG A 48 -14.49 -8.48 21.59
N GLN A 49 -14.24 -9.76 21.37
CA GLN A 49 -12.99 -10.39 21.77
C GLN A 49 -12.52 -11.40 20.72
N THR A 50 -11.24 -11.32 20.37
CA THR A 50 -10.59 -12.29 19.48
C THR A 50 -10.48 -13.64 20.17
N ARG A 51 -10.95 -14.69 19.52
CA ARG A 51 -10.85 -16.08 19.97
C ARG A 51 -10.40 -16.98 18.83
N ILE A 52 -9.95 -18.19 19.16
CA ILE A 52 -9.52 -19.17 18.17
C ILE A 52 -10.65 -20.13 17.83
N GLY A 53 -10.92 -20.27 16.53
CA GLY A 53 -12.03 -21.05 16.00
C GLY A 53 -11.58 -22.29 15.23
N TYR A 54 -12.34 -22.60 14.17
CA TYR A 54 -12.09 -23.76 13.31
C TYR A 54 -10.74 -23.62 12.58
N ARG A 55 -9.94 -24.71 12.55
CA ARG A 55 -8.60 -24.75 11.95
C ARG A 55 -7.68 -23.65 12.49
N GLU A 56 -7.79 -23.38 13.78
CA GLU A 56 -6.96 -22.38 14.49
C GLU A 56 -7.09 -20.95 13.94
N ARG A 57 -8.13 -20.67 13.16
CA ARG A 57 -8.35 -19.34 12.60
C ARG A 57 -8.92 -18.39 13.67
N PRO A 58 -8.35 -17.19 13.84
CA PRO A 58 -8.91 -16.20 14.77
C PRO A 58 -10.24 -15.65 14.25
N PHE A 59 -11.19 -15.40 15.15
CA PHE A 59 -12.46 -14.75 14.85
C PHE A 59 -12.93 -13.90 16.04
N GLN A 60 -13.89 -13.00 15.79
CA GLN A 60 -14.41 -12.07 16.79
C GLN A 60 -15.69 -12.61 17.43
N VAL A 61 -15.66 -12.91 18.73
CA VAL A 61 -16.86 -13.30 19.49
C VAL A 61 -17.59 -12.06 19.99
N PHE A 62 -18.93 -12.04 19.84
CA PHE A 62 -19.79 -10.97 20.36
C PHE A 62 -20.39 -11.35 21.71
N LYS A 63 -20.26 -10.47 22.71
CA LYS A 63 -20.94 -10.57 24.00
C LYS A 63 -21.56 -9.23 24.38
N PHE A 64 -22.51 -9.22 25.30
CA PHE A 64 -22.87 -7.99 25.98
C PHE A 64 -21.78 -7.58 26.97
N ARG A 65 -21.56 -6.27 27.10
CA ARG A 65 -20.65 -5.71 28.09
C ARG A 65 -21.20 -6.01 29.50
N SER A 66 -20.43 -6.76 30.28
CA SER A 66 -20.75 -7.10 31.67
C SER A 66 -19.89 -6.37 32.70
N MET A 67 -18.84 -5.66 32.27
CA MET A 67 -17.85 -5.01 33.14
C MET A 67 -17.61 -3.56 32.72
N ARG A 68 -17.26 -2.71 33.69
CA ARG A 68 -16.83 -1.33 33.47
C ARG A 68 -15.33 -1.27 33.12
N ASP A 69 -14.96 -0.25 32.37
CA ASP A 69 -13.56 0.09 32.09
C ASP A 69 -13.03 0.97 33.23
N LEU A 70 -12.78 0.37 34.39
CA LEU A 70 -12.16 1.05 35.53
C LEU A 70 -10.67 0.79 35.51
N ARG A 71 -9.89 1.87 35.49
CA ARG A 71 -8.43 1.84 35.49
C ARG A 71 -7.87 2.43 36.77
N GLY A 72 -6.74 1.91 37.23
CA GLY A 72 -5.95 2.48 38.30
C GLY A 72 -5.25 3.78 37.88
N PRO A 73 -4.64 4.49 38.83
CA PRO A 73 -3.83 5.69 38.55
C PRO A 73 -2.65 5.44 37.60
N ASP A 74 -2.21 4.19 37.52
CA ASP A 74 -1.18 3.65 36.63
C ASP A 74 -1.68 3.34 35.21
N GLY A 75 -2.97 3.55 34.94
CA GLY A 75 -3.61 3.24 33.66
C GLY A 75 -3.92 1.75 33.45
N ALA A 76 -3.57 0.88 34.42
CA ALA A 76 -3.86 -0.56 34.37
C ALA A 76 -5.32 -0.84 34.72
N LEU A 77 -5.91 -1.90 34.15
CA LEU A 77 -7.28 -2.29 34.47
C LEU A 77 -7.35 -2.78 35.92
N ARG A 78 -8.33 -2.25 36.68
CA ARG A 78 -8.63 -2.74 38.03
C ARG A 78 -9.02 -4.23 38.00
N PRO A 79 -8.89 -4.95 39.13
CA PRO A 79 -9.34 -6.33 39.22
C PRO A 79 -10.80 -6.54 38.78
N ASP A 80 -11.10 -7.71 38.22
CA ASP A 80 -12.42 -8.05 37.68
C ASP A 80 -13.56 -7.92 38.72
N THR A 81 -13.24 -8.11 40.00
CA THR A 81 -14.11 -7.86 41.17
C THR A 81 -14.68 -6.46 41.22
N GLU A 82 -13.82 -5.47 41.02
CA GLU A 82 -14.14 -4.05 41.12
C GLU A 82 -14.86 -3.55 39.86
N ARG A 83 -14.62 -4.21 38.72
CA ARG A 83 -15.18 -3.86 37.41
C ARG A 83 -16.56 -4.46 37.16
N LEU A 84 -16.98 -5.47 37.92
CA LEU A 84 -18.23 -6.19 37.68
C LEU A 84 -19.43 -5.50 38.34
N THR A 85 -20.39 -5.07 37.51
CA THR A 85 -21.61 -4.38 38.00
C THR A 85 -22.68 -5.37 38.46
N ARG A 86 -23.72 -4.89 39.17
CA ARG A 86 -24.90 -5.71 39.53
C ARG A 86 -25.58 -6.31 38.30
N LEU A 87 -25.79 -5.49 37.25
CA LEU A 87 -26.29 -5.94 35.95
C LEU A 87 -25.32 -6.95 35.30
N GLY A 88 -24.02 -6.69 35.35
CA GLY A 88 -22.98 -7.59 34.85
C GLY A 88 -22.99 -8.98 35.50
N ARG A 89 -23.14 -9.04 36.83
CA ARG A 89 -23.31 -10.29 37.59
C ARG A 89 -24.55 -11.06 37.14
N PHE A 90 -25.68 -10.36 37.01
CA PHE A 90 -26.93 -10.96 36.55
C PHE A 90 -26.79 -11.54 35.12
N LEU A 91 -26.22 -10.77 34.19
CA LEU A 91 -26.04 -11.20 32.80
C LEU A 91 -25.15 -12.44 32.69
N ARG A 92 -24.04 -12.50 33.44
CA ARG A 92 -23.15 -13.68 33.46
C ARG A 92 -23.79 -14.89 34.13
N ALA A 93 -24.49 -14.70 35.25
CA ALA A 93 -25.16 -15.79 35.97
C ALA A 93 -26.27 -16.45 35.14
N THR A 94 -26.94 -15.67 34.30
CA THR A 94 -28.01 -16.13 33.40
C THR A 94 -27.52 -16.50 31.99
N SER A 95 -26.23 -16.29 31.70
CA SER A 95 -25.62 -16.46 30.37
C SER A 95 -26.27 -15.60 29.27
N LEU A 96 -27.06 -14.59 29.65
CA LEU A 96 -27.68 -13.66 28.72
C LEU A 96 -26.64 -12.78 28.01
N ASP A 97 -25.44 -12.64 28.60
CA ASP A 97 -24.33 -11.92 27.99
C ASP A 97 -23.80 -12.59 26.71
N GLU A 98 -24.06 -13.88 26.52
CA GLU A 98 -23.56 -14.67 25.39
C GLU A 98 -24.56 -14.80 24.24
N LEU A 99 -25.81 -14.35 24.39
CA LEU A 99 -26.81 -14.39 23.33
C LEU A 99 -26.38 -13.68 22.02
N PRO A 100 -25.60 -12.57 22.04
CA PRO A 100 -25.08 -11.97 20.80
C PRO A 100 -24.22 -12.93 19.96
N GLN A 101 -23.70 -14.03 20.52
CA GLN A 101 -22.96 -15.05 19.78
C GLN A 101 -23.83 -15.79 18.75
N LEU A 102 -25.17 -15.72 18.83
CA LEU A 102 -26.06 -16.20 17.78
C LEU A 102 -25.74 -15.53 16.42
N ILE A 103 -25.22 -14.30 16.43
CA ILE A 103 -24.72 -13.62 15.23
C ILE A 103 -23.49 -14.36 14.65
N ASN A 104 -22.58 -14.84 15.49
CA ASN A 104 -21.44 -15.66 15.05
C ASN A 104 -21.90 -17.01 14.46
N VAL A 105 -22.98 -17.58 15.00
CA VAL A 105 -23.63 -18.76 14.42
C VAL A 105 -24.20 -18.42 13.04
N LEU A 106 -24.89 -17.29 12.86
CA LEU A 106 -25.38 -16.89 11.53
C LEU A 106 -24.24 -16.65 10.52
N LYS A 107 -23.10 -16.09 10.96
CA LYS A 107 -21.89 -15.90 10.12
C LYS A 107 -21.18 -17.21 9.75
N GLY A 108 -21.38 -18.28 10.52
CA GLY A 108 -20.74 -19.58 10.28
C GLY A 108 -19.39 -19.75 10.95
N GLU A 109 -18.99 -18.78 11.77
CA GLU A 109 -17.80 -18.83 12.62
C GLU A 109 -18.03 -19.75 13.84
N MET A 110 -19.28 -19.88 14.29
CA MET A 110 -19.70 -20.72 15.42
C MET A 110 -20.86 -21.65 15.07
N ARG A 111 -21.14 -22.60 15.98
CA ARG A 111 -22.27 -23.52 16.01
C ARG A 111 -23.03 -23.38 17.31
N LEU A 112 -24.25 -23.92 17.37
CA LEU A 112 -24.98 -23.96 18.64
C LEU A 112 -24.26 -24.88 19.64
N VAL A 113 -23.79 -26.03 19.16
CA VAL A 113 -23.06 -27.03 19.94
C VAL A 113 -21.66 -27.28 19.37
N GLY A 114 -20.64 -27.15 20.23
CA GLY A 114 -19.22 -27.34 19.91
C GLY A 114 -18.30 -26.95 21.08
N PRO A 115 -16.98 -27.23 21.00
CA PRO A 115 -16.03 -26.77 22.00
C PRO A 115 -16.07 -25.25 22.13
N ARG A 116 -16.01 -24.71 23.35
CA ARG A 116 -16.08 -23.25 23.53
C ARG A 116 -14.82 -22.55 22.99
N PRO A 117 -14.94 -21.37 22.38
CA PRO A 117 -13.76 -20.69 21.84
C PRO A 117 -12.91 -20.10 22.98
N LEU A 118 -11.61 -20.43 22.99
CA LEU A 118 -10.65 -20.02 24.03
C LEU A 118 -9.74 -18.86 23.56
N LEU A 119 -8.99 -18.25 24.49
CA LEU A 119 -8.10 -17.12 24.18
C LEU A 119 -6.94 -17.57 23.29
N PRO A 120 -6.46 -16.71 22.37
CA PRO A 120 -5.30 -17.00 21.52
C PRO A 120 -4.04 -17.40 22.31
N GLU A 121 -3.83 -16.80 23.47
CA GLU A 121 -2.66 -17.06 24.33
C GLU A 121 -2.54 -18.51 24.82
N TYR A 122 -3.64 -19.28 24.82
CA TYR A 122 -3.64 -20.68 25.25
C TYR A 122 -3.18 -21.66 24.18
N LEU A 123 -3.07 -21.23 22.91
CA LEU A 123 -2.68 -22.12 21.80
C LEU A 123 -1.31 -22.77 22.01
N ASN A 124 -0.37 -22.02 22.59
CA ASN A 124 0.99 -22.48 22.85
C ASN A 124 1.06 -23.46 24.02
N SER A 125 -0.01 -23.57 24.81
CA SER A 125 -0.08 -24.47 25.96
C SER A 125 -0.76 -25.79 25.64
N TYR A 126 -1.31 -26.02 24.44
CA TYR A 126 -2.05 -27.24 24.11
C TYR A 126 -1.18 -28.43 23.73
N THR A 127 -1.59 -29.63 24.19
CA THR A 127 -1.08 -30.90 23.66
C THR A 127 -1.69 -31.21 22.29
N SER A 128 -1.08 -32.14 21.54
CA SER A 128 -1.60 -32.60 20.24
C SER A 128 -3.03 -33.13 20.33
N ARG A 129 -3.39 -33.77 21.45
CA ARG A 129 -4.76 -34.26 21.72
C ARG A 129 -5.74 -33.12 21.95
N GLU A 130 -5.37 -32.10 22.70
CA GLU A 130 -6.24 -30.95 23.00
C GLU A 130 -6.50 -30.08 21.78
N ARG A 131 -5.49 -29.97 20.89
CA ARG A 131 -5.58 -29.21 19.64
C ARG A 131 -6.66 -29.75 18.68
N THR A 132 -7.05 -31.03 18.83
CA THR A 132 -8.15 -31.63 18.06
C THR A 132 -9.49 -30.89 18.22
N ARG A 133 -9.68 -30.12 19.31
CA ARG A 133 -10.85 -29.23 19.49
C ARG A 133 -11.10 -28.30 18.29
N HIS A 134 -10.03 -27.90 17.58
CA HIS A 134 -10.08 -26.99 16.44
C HIS A 134 -10.47 -27.68 15.13
N HIS A 135 -10.65 -29.01 15.12
CA HIS A 135 -11.13 -29.77 13.96
C HIS A 135 -12.64 -29.63 13.72
N VAL A 136 -13.36 -28.90 14.58
CA VAL A 136 -14.76 -28.51 14.36
C VAL A 136 -14.95 -27.04 14.70
N PRO A 137 -15.98 -26.38 14.14
CA PRO A 137 -16.28 -25.03 14.54
C PRO A 137 -16.72 -24.95 16.02
N PRO A 138 -16.31 -23.90 16.73
CA PRO A 138 -16.62 -23.72 18.14
C PRO A 138 -18.13 -23.54 18.39
N GLY A 139 -18.57 -23.88 19.61
CA GLY A 139 -19.96 -23.81 20.03
C GLY A 139 -20.29 -22.67 20.99
N ILE A 140 -21.55 -22.22 20.98
CA ILE A 140 -22.10 -21.41 22.08
C ILE A 140 -22.14 -22.25 23.35
N THR A 141 -22.62 -23.49 23.26
CA THR A 141 -22.54 -24.49 24.35
C THR A 141 -21.75 -25.72 23.89
N GLY A 142 -21.26 -26.50 24.85
CA GLY A 142 -20.40 -27.65 24.59
C GLY A 142 -20.49 -28.73 25.66
N TRP A 143 -19.85 -29.87 25.42
CA TRP A 143 -19.91 -31.03 26.31
C TRP A 143 -19.37 -30.72 27.71
N ALA A 144 -18.25 -29.99 27.82
CA ALA A 144 -17.72 -29.54 29.11
C ALA A 144 -18.69 -28.60 29.87
N GLN A 145 -19.47 -27.79 29.15
CA GLN A 145 -20.40 -26.82 29.74
C GLN A 145 -21.53 -27.48 30.53
N ILE A 146 -21.96 -28.68 30.14
CA ILE A 146 -23.03 -29.42 30.84
C ILE A 146 -22.52 -30.38 31.93
N HIS A 147 -21.20 -30.63 31.99
CA HIS A 147 -20.57 -31.55 32.97
C HIS A 147 -19.91 -30.85 34.16
N GLY A 148 -19.92 -29.51 34.22
CA GLY A 148 -19.38 -28.80 35.39
C GLY A 148 -19.07 -27.31 35.20
N ARG A 149 -19.16 -26.77 33.97
CA ARG A 149 -18.87 -25.36 33.65
C ARG A 149 -17.48 -24.94 34.16
N ASN A 150 -17.44 -24.04 35.14
CA ASN A 150 -16.23 -23.44 35.71
C ASN A 150 -15.69 -24.25 36.91
N ARG A 151 -16.31 -25.39 37.27
CA ARG A 151 -15.85 -26.28 38.34
C ARG A 151 -14.88 -27.37 37.87
N LEU A 152 -14.75 -27.53 36.55
CA LEU A 152 -13.85 -28.50 35.94
C LEU A 152 -12.43 -27.93 35.91
N SER A 153 -11.42 -28.76 36.15
CA SER A 153 -10.03 -28.36 35.89
C SER A 153 -9.81 -28.12 34.39
N TRP A 154 -8.74 -27.41 34.03
CA TRP A 154 -8.44 -27.16 32.63
C TRP A 154 -8.24 -28.45 31.83
N ASP A 155 -7.58 -29.45 32.41
CA ASP A 155 -7.32 -30.73 31.74
C ASP A 155 -8.62 -31.54 31.53
N GLU A 156 -9.52 -31.56 32.52
CA GLU A 156 -10.83 -32.20 32.38
C GLU A 156 -11.69 -31.54 31.30
N ARG A 157 -11.68 -30.20 31.27
CA ARG A 157 -12.42 -29.42 30.28
C ARG A 157 -11.91 -29.66 28.87
N LEU A 158 -10.59 -29.67 28.69
CA LEU A 158 -9.96 -29.88 27.39
C LEU A 158 -10.16 -31.32 26.89
N GLU A 159 -10.11 -32.30 27.78
CA GLU A 159 -10.38 -33.71 27.46
C GLU A 159 -11.85 -33.92 27.05
N LEU A 160 -12.80 -33.28 27.73
CA LEU A 160 -14.23 -33.32 27.37
C LEU A 160 -14.50 -32.67 26.01
N ASP A 161 -13.78 -31.61 25.66
CA ASP A 161 -13.85 -30.97 24.35
C ASP A 161 -13.30 -31.89 23.24
N ALA A 162 -12.17 -32.57 23.48
CA ALA A 162 -11.61 -33.55 22.54
C ALA A 162 -12.56 -34.75 22.32
N ARG A 163 -13.12 -35.32 23.41
CA ARG A 163 -14.10 -36.42 23.34
C ARG A 163 -15.36 -36.05 22.57
N TYR A 164 -15.81 -34.80 22.65
CA TYR A 164 -16.94 -34.32 21.85
C TYR A 164 -16.61 -34.36 20.35
N VAL A 165 -15.40 -33.95 19.95
CA VAL A 165 -14.98 -33.95 18.54
C VAL A 165 -15.00 -35.37 17.95
N GLU A 166 -14.57 -36.35 18.74
CA GLU A 166 -14.53 -37.78 18.37
C GLU A 166 -15.94 -38.40 18.28
N ARG A 167 -16.84 -38.08 19.23
CA ARG A 167 -18.14 -38.76 19.39
C ARG A 167 -19.34 -38.00 18.83
N ARG A 168 -19.10 -36.92 18.08
CA ARG A 168 -20.17 -36.02 17.61
C ARG A 168 -21.24 -36.73 16.79
N THR A 169 -22.49 -36.62 17.23
CA THR A 169 -23.67 -37.13 16.52
C THR A 169 -24.86 -36.20 16.73
N PRO A 170 -25.88 -36.22 15.84
CA PRO A 170 -27.10 -35.42 16.05
C PRO A 170 -27.82 -35.73 17.37
N ARG A 171 -27.68 -36.95 17.90
CA ARG A 171 -28.25 -37.35 19.20
C ARG A 171 -27.51 -36.66 20.35
N LEU A 172 -26.18 -36.63 20.29
CA LEU A 172 -25.34 -35.96 21.27
C LEU A 172 -25.61 -34.45 21.31
N ASP A 173 -25.74 -33.80 20.15
CA ASP A 173 -26.03 -32.37 20.06
C ASP A 173 -27.39 -32.02 20.68
N ARG A 174 -28.43 -32.81 20.39
CA ARG A 174 -29.76 -32.61 21.00
C ARG A 174 -29.73 -32.78 22.51
N LYS A 175 -28.98 -33.78 23.01
CA LYS A 175 -28.74 -33.96 24.44
C LYS A 175 -28.08 -32.72 25.04
N ILE A 176 -27.01 -32.22 24.43
CA ILE A 176 -26.30 -31.03 24.92
C ILE A 176 -27.21 -29.80 24.93
N LEU A 177 -28.01 -29.56 23.89
CA LEU A 177 -28.93 -28.42 23.86
C LEU A 177 -29.99 -28.49 24.97
N ARG A 178 -30.61 -29.67 25.15
CA ARG A 178 -31.60 -29.89 26.22
C ARG A 178 -30.98 -29.71 27.61
N ASP A 179 -29.84 -30.35 27.85
CA ASP A 179 -29.17 -30.32 29.15
C ASP A 179 -28.63 -28.89 29.44
N THR A 180 -28.20 -28.16 28.41
CA THR A 180 -27.82 -26.73 28.52
C THR A 180 -28.99 -25.87 28.98
N LEU A 181 -30.19 -26.08 28.40
CA LEU A 181 -31.39 -25.33 28.80
C LEU A 181 -31.68 -25.56 30.29
N TRP A 182 -31.58 -26.81 30.75
CA TRP A 182 -31.73 -27.15 32.16
C TRP A 182 -30.66 -26.48 33.03
N THR A 183 -29.37 -26.55 32.66
CA THR A 183 -28.28 -25.91 33.43
C THR A 183 -28.40 -24.38 33.49
N VAL A 184 -28.89 -23.73 32.43
CA VAL A 184 -29.13 -22.28 32.41
C VAL A 184 -30.31 -21.91 33.32
N LEU A 185 -31.39 -22.68 33.29
CA LEU A 185 -32.58 -22.46 34.13
C LEU A 185 -32.31 -22.76 35.61
N SER A 186 -31.59 -23.83 35.93
CA SER A 186 -31.26 -24.25 37.30
C SER A 186 -30.14 -23.43 37.94
N ARG A 187 -29.41 -22.63 37.15
CA ARG A 187 -28.20 -21.87 37.55
C ARG A 187 -27.12 -22.73 38.26
N SER A 188 -27.16 -24.05 38.08
CA SER A 188 -26.22 -24.97 38.72
C SER A 188 -24.80 -24.79 38.17
N GLY A 189 -23.79 -24.69 39.04
CA GLY A 189 -22.37 -24.63 38.64
C GLY A 189 -21.81 -23.23 38.33
N VAL A 190 -22.46 -22.15 38.78
CA VAL A 190 -21.92 -20.78 38.71
C VAL A 190 -21.15 -20.49 40.00
N SER A 191 -19.81 -20.43 39.95
CA SER A 191 -19.03 -19.83 41.03
C SER A 191 -19.22 -18.31 40.98
N VAL A 192 -19.64 -17.71 42.10
CA VAL A 192 -19.85 -16.26 42.25
C VAL A 192 -18.75 -15.63 43.11
N ASP A 193 -17.84 -16.44 43.69
CA ASP A 193 -16.72 -15.93 44.49
C ASP A 193 -15.54 -15.53 43.59
N PRO A 194 -15.14 -14.25 43.58
CA PRO A 194 -14.02 -13.77 42.78
C PRO A 194 -12.64 -14.21 43.27
N ARG A 195 -12.52 -14.78 44.48
CA ARG A 195 -11.28 -15.36 44.99
C ARG A 195 -10.93 -16.70 44.34
N GLU A 196 -11.92 -17.34 43.69
CA GLU A 196 -11.78 -18.54 42.87
C GLU A 196 -11.73 -18.21 41.36
N ALA A 197 -11.34 -16.98 40.97
CA ALA A 197 -11.15 -16.66 39.55
C ALA A 197 -10.11 -17.63 38.94
N GLU A 198 -10.55 -18.44 37.97
CA GLU A 198 -9.78 -19.47 37.27
C GLU A 198 -8.36 -18.98 36.96
N ARG A 199 -7.33 -19.71 37.43
CA ARG A 199 -5.94 -19.40 37.07
C ARG A 199 -5.78 -19.56 35.55
N PRO A 200 -5.09 -18.65 34.86
CA PRO A 200 -4.80 -18.81 33.44
C PRO A 200 -4.10 -20.15 33.16
N LEU A 201 -4.47 -20.83 32.07
CA LEU A 201 -3.96 -22.17 31.70
C LEU A 201 -2.43 -22.27 31.74
N HIS A 202 -1.72 -21.21 31.32
CA HIS A 202 -0.26 -21.15 31.33
C HIS A 202 0.34 -21.06 32.74
N ILE A 203 -0.40 -20.55 33.73
CA ILE A 203 0.00 -20.51 35.15
C ILE A 203 -0.26 -21.87 35.81
N GLU A 204 -1.38 -22.52 35.49
CA GLU A 204 -1.72 -23.85 36.02
C GLU A 204 -0.73 -24.92 35.55
N ARG A 205 -0.35 -24.90 34.26
CA ARG A 205 0.66 -25.83 33.72
C ARG A 205 2.08 -25.56 34.22
N ARG A 206 2.40 -24.31 34.63
CA ARG A 206 3.69 -23.95 35.24
C ARG A 206 3.91 -24.57 36.62
N ASN A 207 2.83 -24.92 37.33
CA ASN A 207 2.88 -25.53 38.66
C ASN A 207 2.82 -27.07 38.62
N HIS A 208 2.68 -27.68 37.44
CA HIS A 208 2.56 -29.14 37.27
C HIS A 208 3.67 -29.79 36.44
N THR A 209 4.78 -29.10 36.17
CA THR A 209 5.97 -29.71 35.55
C THR A 209 7.26 -29.35 36.29
N PRO A 210 8.04 -30.34 36.78
CA PRO A 210 9.43 -30.12 37.13
C PRO A 210 10.26 -30.13 35.83
N GLY A 211 10.93 -29.00 35.53
CA GLY A 211 12.02 -28.91 34.56
C GLY A 211 11.60 -28.86 33.08
N GLY A 212 11.99 -27.78 32.39
CA GLY A 212 11.89 -27.69 30.93
C GLY A 212 11.92 -26.25 30.43
N ALA A 213 13.12 -25.78 30.09
CA ALA A 213 13.40 -24.46 29.54
C ALA A 213 12.70 -24.21 28.18
N GLY A 214 12.43 -22.93 27.88
CA GLY A 214 12.03 -22.51 26.53
C GLY A 214 11.13 -21.28 26.47
N GLY A 215 11.53 -20.17 27.09
CA GLY A 215 10.80 -18.90 26.99
C GLY A 215 10.98 -18.26 25.61
N LEU A 216 10.04 -18.46 24.70
CA LEU A 216 9.88 -17.65 23.49
C LEU A 216 9.09 -16.38 23.84
N LYS A 217 9.78 -15.23 23.82
CA LYS A 217 9.16 -13.89 23.91
C LYS A 217 8.31 -13.66 22.66
N LEU A 218 6.98 -13.74 22.78
CA LEU A 218 6.07 -13.19 21.77
C LEU A 218 6.05 -11.66 21.91
N GLY A 219 6.83 -10.98 21.06
CA GLY A 219 6.71 -9.56 20.79
C GLY A 219 5.39 -9.24 20.10
N ARG A 220 4.76 -8.17 20.61
CA ARG A 220 3.70 -7.33 20.01
C ARG A 220 3.14 -7.80 18.65
N LEU A 221 2.08 -8.62 18.71
CA LEU A 221 1.07 -8.74 17.64
C LEU A 221 -0.22 -8.02 18.07
N ALA A 222 -0.08 -6.79 18.52
CA ALA A 222 -1.19 -5.94 18.94
C ALA A 222 -1.09 -4.58 18.25
N GLU A 223 -1.05 -4.56 16.91
CA GLU A 223 -1.29 -3.34 16.12
C GLU A 223 -1.49 -3.69 14.64
N SER A 224 -2.66 -4.25 14.32
CA SER A 224 -3.26 -4.18 12.98
C SER A 224 -4.69 -4.68 13.06
N ALA A 225 -5.51 -3.96 13.83
CA ALA A 225 -6.95 -4.07 13.70
C ALA A 225 -7.37 -3.25 12.45
N PRO A 226 -8.03 -3.85 11.44
CA PRO A 226 -8.74 -3.05 10.44
C PRO A 226 -9.77 -2.18 11.16
N GLY A 227 -9.78 -0.90 10.79
CA GLY A 227 -10.41 0.19 11.53
C GLY A 227 -11.83 -0.07 12.02
N ASN A 228 -12.13 0.61 13.13
CA ASN A 228 -13.43 0.78 13.76
C ASN A 228 -14.63 0.78 12.78
N GLY A 229 -15.18 -0.40 12.51
CA GLY A 229 -16.54 -0.58 12.01
C GLY A 229 -17.54 -0.35 13.15
N PHE A 230 -17.65 0.90 13.60
CA PHE A 230 -18.71 1.35 14.50
C PHE A 230 -20.06 1.20 13.80
N VAL A 231 -21.08 0.77 14.55
CA VAL A 231 -22.47 1.08 14.20
C VAL A 231 -22.57 2.60 14.23
N ARG A 232 -22.54 3.21 13.06
CA ARG A 232 -22.72 4.65 12.90
C ARG A 232 -24.07 5.02 13.51
N PRO A 233 -24.21 6.18 14.18
CA PRO A 233 -25.54 6.72 14.47
C PRO A 233 -26.37 6.71 13.16
N LEU A 234 -27.67 6.42 13.23
CA LEU A 234 -28.54 6.47 12.06
C LEU A 234 -28.30 7.81 11.36
N SER A 235 -27.64 7.76 10.20
CA SER A 235 -27.37 8.96 9.43
C SER A 235 -28.70 9.67 9.13
N ARG A 236 -28.72 11.00 9.01
CA ARG A 236 -29.93 11.73 8.58
C ARG A 236 -30.57 11.10 7.33
N VAL A 237 -29.74 10.54 6.44
CA VAL A 237 -30.15 9.79 5.26
C VAL A 237 -30.91 8.49 5.57
N ALA A 238 -30.52 7.76 6.63
CA ALA A 238 -31.22 6.54 7.06
C ALA A 238 -32.59 6.86 7.66
N LEU A 239 -32.73 7.96 8.41
CA LEU A 239 -34.01 8.44 8.93
C LEU A 239 -34.94 8.90 7.80
N LEU A 240 -34.43 9.63 6.81
CA LEU A 240 -35.20 10.03 5.62
C LEU A 240 -35.69 8.82 4.81
N LYS A 241 -34.86 7.78 4.68
CA LYS A 241 -35.27 6.52 4.03
C LYS A 241 -36.33 5.78 4.82
N ALA A 242 -36.21 5.70 6.14
CA ALA A 242 -37.22 5.08 6.99
C ALA A 242 -38.55 5.82 6.88
N GLY A 243 -38.53 7.16 6.85
CA GLY A 243 -39.71 7.99 6.60
C GLY A 243 -40.35 7.73 5.23
N LEU A 244 -39.53 7.66 4.16
CA LEU A 244 -40.01 7.34 2.82
C LEU A 244 -40.64 5.94 2.73
N HIS A 245 -40.00 4.92 3.33
CA HIS A 245 -40.55 3.57 3.37
C HIS A 245 -41.86 3.52 4.17
N ALA A 246 -41.94 4.22 5.30
CA ALA A 246 -43.18 4.31 6.08
C ALA A 246 -44.31 4.93 5.24
N ALA A 247 -44.04 6.00 4.48
CA ALA A 247 -45.01 6.60 3.58
C ALA A 247 -45.46 5.63 2.47
N ILE A 248 -44.52 4.91 1.85
CA ILE A 248 -44.82 3.91 0.82
C ILE A 248 -45.69 2.78 1.40
N PHE A 249 -45.39 2.30 2.61
CA PHE A 249 -46.16 1.25 3.26
C PHE A 249 -47.57 1.70 3.63
N THR A 250 -47.72 2.90 4.18
CA THR A 250 -49.05 3.46 4.48
C THR A 250 -49.88 3.63 3.21
N ALA A 251 -49.28 4.18 2.14
CA ALA A 251 -49.95 4.36 0.87
C ALA A 251 -50.33 3.02 0.21
N SER A 252 -49.45 2.03 0.25
CA SER A 252 -49.70 0.69 -0.30
C SER A 252 -50.80 -0.03 0.46
N TYR A 253 -50.83 0.09 1.79
CA TYR A 253 -51.85 -0.51 2.63
C TYR A 253 -53.22 0.15 2.44
N ALA A 254 -53.27 1.49 2.36
CA ALA A 254 -54.50 2.22 2.05
C ALA A 254 -55.02 1.87 0.64
N ALA A 255 -54.13 1.77 -0.35
CA ALA A 255 -54.49 1.34 -1.71
C ALA A 255 -55.04 -0.10 -1.72
N ALA A 256 -54.53 -1.00 -0.88
CA ALA A 256 -55.06 -2.35 -0.79
C ALA A 256 -56.49 -2.40 -0.24
N TYR A 257 -56.84 -1.54 0.72
CA TYR A 257 -58.22 -1.38 1.18
C TYR A 257 -59.11 -0.78 0.08
N ALA A 258 -58.64 0.26 -0.61
CA ALA A 258 -59.38 0.90 -1.69
C ALA A 258 -59.67 -0.07 -2.84
N VAL A 259 -58.68 -0.87 -3.27
CA VAL A 259 -58.84 -1.90 -4.32
C VAL A 259 -59.76 -3.03 -3.84
N ARG A 260 -59.71 -3.40 -2.56
CA ARG A 260 -60.55 -4.50 -2.04
C ARG A 260 -62.04 -4.14 -1.95
N PHE A 261 -62.35 -2.86 -1.72
CA PHE A 261 -63.71 -2.38 -1.47
C PHE A 261 -64.20 -1.42 -2.55
N ASP A 262 -63.60 -1.45 -3.74
CA ASP A 262 -63.97 -0.59 -4.88
C ASP A 262 -64.12 0.89 -4.48
N THR A 263 -63.17 1.40 -3.67
CA THR A 263 -63.12 2.74 -3.07
C THR A 263 -64.19 3.08 -2.03
N ALA A 264 -65.18 2.22 -1.80
CA ALA A 264 -66.22 2.38 -0.78
C ALA A 264 -65.95 1.48 0.44
N VAL A 265 -65.00 1.86 1.29
CA VAL A 265 -64.61 1.08 2.49
C VAL A 265 -65.69 1.18 3.58
N PRO A 266 -66.32 0.08 4.01
CA PRO A 266 -67.30 0.09 5.11
C PRO A 266 -66.67 0.50 6.45
N ASP A 267 -67.42 1.20 7.32
CA ASP A 267 -66.94 1.77 8.59
C ASP A 267 -66.19 0.76 9.48
N ARG A 268 -66.71 -0.48 9.58
CA ARG A 268 -66.06 -1.57 10.35
C ARG A 268 -64.63 -1.87 9.90
N TYR A 269 -64.29 -1.61 8.64
CA TYR A 269 -62.97 -1.84 8.07
C TYR A 269 -62.07 -0.61 8.16
N VAL A 270 -62.63 0.59 8.35
CA VAL A 270 -61.88 1.81 8.63
C VAL A 270 -61.23 1.74 10.01
N ASP A 271 -61.99 1.29 11.02
CA ASP A 271 -61.45 1.06 12.36
C ASP A 271 -60.36 -0.03 12.36
N LEU A 272 -60.59 -1.10 11.57
CA LEU A 272 -59.63 -2.19 11.41
C LEU A 272 -58.35 -1.73 10.69
N PHE A 273 -58.46 -0.79 9.74
CA PHE A 273 -57.30 -0.18 9.09
C PHE A 273 -56.45 0.58 10.10
N TRP A 274 -57.04 1.45 10.92
CA TRP A 274 -56.30 2.23 11.92
C TRP A 274 -55.70 1.38 13.04
N SER A 275 -56.36 0.29 13.43
CA SER A 275 -55.81 -0.62 14.45
C SER A 275 -54.65 -1.47 13.93
N THR A 276 -54.66 -1.87 12.66
CA THR A 276 -53.64 -2.75 12.07
C THR A 276 -52.46 -2.00 11.43
N LEU A 277 -52.65 -0.74 11.02
CA LEU A 277 -51.63 0.09 10.38
C LEU A 277 -50.34 0.24 11.21
N PRO A 278 -50.38 0.54 12.53
CA PRO A 278 -49.16 0.65 13.33
C PRO A 278 -48.38 -0.67 13.37
N LEU A 279 -49.09 -1.80 13.49
CA LEU A 279 -48.49 -3.12 13.59
C LEU A 279 -47.76 -3.51 12.30
N ILE A 280 -48.42 -3.33 11.15
CA ILE A 280 -47.81 -3.66 9.84
C ILE A 280 -46.62 -2.73 9.53
N LEU A 281 -46.70 -1.45 9.89
CA LEU A 281 -45.59 -0.50 9.73
C LEU A 281 -44.38 -0.88 10.58
N ILE A 282 -44.59 -1.22 11.86
CA ILE A 282 -43.49 -1.63 12.76
C ILE A 282 -42.82 -2.89 12.22
N ILE A 283 -43.59 -3.92 11.85
CA ILE A 283 -43.05 -5.18 11.33
C ILE A 283 -42.23 -4.94 10.05
N ARG A 284 -42.73 -4.12 9.13
CA ARG A 284 -42.04 -3.82 7.86
C ARG A 284 -40.78 -2.98 8.04
N LEU A 285 -40.80 -1.98 8.91
CA LEU A 285 -39.62 -1.17 9.20
C LEU A 285 -38.53 -1.98 9.93
N VAL A 286 -38.93 -2.86 10.85
CA VAL A 286 -38.02 -3.75 11.58
C VAL A 286 -37.41 -4.79 10.64
N THR A 287 -38.19 -5.45 9.79
CA THR A 287 -37.68 -6.44 8.84
C THR A 287 -36.70 -5.84 7.83
N LEU A 288 -36.96 -4.63 7.32
CA LEU A 288 -36.00 -3.88 6.50
C LEU A 288 -34.71 -3.52 7.26
N ALA A 289 -34.83 -3.16 8.55
CA ALA A 289 -33.67 -2.84 9.38
C ALA A 289 -32.79 -4.07 9.67
N LEU A 290 -33.42 -5.22 9.96
CA LEU A 290 -32.72 -6.48 10.22
C LEU A 290 -31.99 -7.02 8.98
N LEU A 291 -32.54 -6.78 7.79
CA LEU A 291 -31.92 -7.16 6.51
C LEU A 291 -30.90 -6.14 5.99
N GLY A 292 -30.64 -5.07 6.76
CA GLY A 292 -29.53 -4.14 6.52
C GLY A 292 -29.78 -3.06 5.46
N GLU A 293 -31.03 -2.83 5.06
CA GLU A 293 -31.39 -1.88 3.98
C GLU A 293 -30.99 -0.43 4.31
N TYR A 294 -31.11 -0.01 5.57
CA TYR A 294 -30.76 1.35 5.99
C TYR A 294 -29.25 1.63 6.04
N GLY A 295 -28.41 0.60 5.85
CA GLY A 295 -26.97 0.74 5.65
C GLY A 295 -26.55 0.89 4.17
N SER A 296 -27.43 0.60 3.22
CA SER A 296 -27.12 0.59 1.79
C SER A 296 -27.20 2.00 1.19
N ARG A 297 -26.16 2.42 0.44
CA ARG A 297 -26.18 3.69 -0.32
C ARG A 297 -26.98 3.44 -1.61
N TRP A 298 -28.05 4.21 -1.85
CA TRP A 298 -28.96 4.12 -3.01
C TRP A 298 -28.32 4.51 -4.35
N ARG A 299 -27.03 4.25 -4.55
CA ARG A 299 -26.28 4.74 -5.71
C ARG A 299 -26.24 3.73 -6.87
N HIS A 300 -26.50 2.44 -6.61
CA HIS A 300 -26.67 1.42 -7.64
C HIS A 300 -27.70 0.40 -7.16
N VAL A 301 -28.84 0.28 -7.85
CA VAL A 301 -29.79 -0.81 -7.58
C VAL A 301 -29.15 -2.08 -8.10
N SER A 302 -28.53 -2.87 -7.22
CA SER A 302 -28.01 -4.18 -7.57
C SER A 302 -29.16 -5.19 -7.62
N PHE A 303 -29.05 -6.22 -8.47
CA PHE A 303 -29.94 -7.39 -8.42
C PHE A 303 -30.01 -7.98 -7.00
N HIS A 304 -28.90 -7.88 -6.25
CA HIS A 304 -28.84 -8.33 -4.87
C HIS A 304 -29.72 -7.50 -3.92
N ASP A 305 -29.84 -6.18 -4.13
CA ASP A 305 -30.68 -5.30 -3.31
C ASP A 305 -32.17 -5.57 -3.56
N ALA A 306 -32.56 -5.81 -4.83
CA ALA A 306 -33.91 -6.24 -5.16
C ALA A 306 -34.29 -7.55 -4.45
N THR A 307 -33.39 -8.54 -4.43
CA THR A 307 -33.66 -9.80 -3.70
C THR A 307 -33.76 -9.62 -2.18
N ARG A 308 -33.09 -8.62 -1.59
CA ARG A 308 -33.19 -8.32 -0.15
C ARG A 308 -34.52 -7.64 0.18
N LEU A 309 -34.95 -6.67 -0.63
CA LEU A 309 -36.26 -6.02 -0.47
C LEU A 309 -37.41 -7.03 -0.62
N VAL A 310 -37.34 -7.91 -1.62
CA VAL A 310 -38.34 -8.98 -1.81
C VAL A 310 -38.41 -9.88 -0.58
N LYS A 311 -37.26 -10.29 -0.04
CA LYS A 311 -37.19 -11.10 1.19
C LYS A 311 -37.74 -10.34 2.40
N ALA A 312 -37.41 -9.06 2.55
CA ALA A 312 -37.85 -8.23 3.68
C ALA A 312 -39.37 -8.08 3.71
N VAL A 313 -39.96 -7.69 2.57
CA VAL A 313 -41.41 -7.50 2.46
C VAL A 313 -42.14 -8.83 2.64
N THR A 314 -41.66 -9.91 2.02
CA THR A 314 -42.29 -11.23 2.13
C THR A 314 -42.21 -11.79 3.56
N LEU A 315 -41.06 -11.71 4.22
CA LEU A 315 -40.90 -12.12 5.61
C LEU A 315 -41.72 -11.24 6.56
N GLY A 316 -41.82 -9.94 6.28
CA GLY A 316 -42.67 -9.00 7.01
C GLY A 316 -44.16 -9.34 6.88
N SER A 317 -44.64 -9.64 5.68
CA SER A 317 -46.04 -10.04 5.45
C SER A 317 -46.36 -11.38 6.11
N ILE A 318 -45.44 -12.36 6.07
CA ILE A 318 -45.61 -13.63 6.80
C ILE A 318 -45.63 -13.38 8.31
N ALA A 319 -44.73 -12.56 8.84
CA ALA A 319 -44.70 -12.22 10.26
C ALA A 319 -45.99 -11.51 10.70
N PHE A 320 -46.53 -10.63 9.86
CA PHE A 320 -47.82 -9.97 10.10
C PHE A 320 -48.97 -11.00 10.18
N ILE A 321 -49.06 -11.93 9.22
CA ILE A 321 -50.06 -13.01 9.24
C ILE A 321 -49.93 -13.87 10.49
N VAL A 322 -48.71 -14.26 10.88
CA VAL A 322 -48.47 -15.11 12.06
C VAL A 322 -48.84 -14.38 13.35
N ILE A 323 -48.48 -13.10 13.48
CA ILE A 323 -48.82 -12.29 14.66
C ILE A 323 -50.34 -12.05 14.73
N GLU A 324 -50.98 -11.78 13.60
CA GLU A 324 -52.43 -11.62 13.52
C GLU A 324 -53.15 -12.91 13.93
N TYR A 325 -52.71 -14.07 13.41
CA TYR A 325 -53.26 -15.38 13.76
C TYR A 325 -53.08 -15.75 15.25
N LEU A 326 -51.94 -15.42 15.85
CA LEU A 326 -51.63 -15.80 17.24
C LEU A 326 -52.27 -14.88 18.29
N PHE A 327 -52.43 -13.60 17.98
CA PHE A 327 -52.87 -12.60 18.96
C PHE A 327 -54.26 -12.01 18.66
N GLY A 328 -54.86 -12.33 17.51
CA GLY A 328 -56.24 -11.95 17.19
C GLY A 328 -56.46 -10.45 17.04
N PHE A 329 -55.42 -9.66 16.76
CA PHE A 329 -55.52 -8.20 16.64
C PHE A 329 -56.41 -7.72 15.48
N ALA A 330 -56.76 -8.59 14.52
CA ALA A 330 -57.49 -8.22 13.32
C ALA A 330 -58.59 -9.22 12.89
N VAL A 331 -59.36 -9.74 13.86
CA VAL A 331 -60.50 -10.64 13.59
C VAL A 331 -61.42 -10.01 12.53
N GLY A 332 -61.48 -10.63 11.34
CA GLY A 332 -62.31 -10.18 10.22
C GLY A 332 -61.57 -9.45 9.09
N LEU A 333 -60.24 -9.28 9.16
CA LEU A 333 -59.45 -8.70 8.07
C LEU A 333 -59.53 -9.61 6.82
N PRO A 334 -59.99 -9.09 5.65
CA PRO A 334 -60.02 -9.91 4.46
C PRO A 334 -58.59 -10.25 4.02
N ARG A 335 -58.27 -11.55 3.92
CA ARG A 335 -56.92 -12.03 3.53
C ARG A 335 -56.42 -11.48 2.19
N SER A 336 -57.37 -11.15 1.30
CA SER A 336 -57.12 -10.45 0.04
C SER A 336 -56.43 -9.10 0.23
N VAL A 337 -56.73 -8.34 1.29
CA VAL A 337 -56.08 -7.05 1.58
C VAL A 337 -54.58 -7.25 1.83
N ILE A 338 -54.21 -8.28 2.60
CA ILE A 338 -52.80 -8.60 2.89
C ILE A 338 -52.05 -8.97 1.60
N PHE A 339 -52.68 -9.75 0.73
CA PHE A 339 -52.08 -10.16 -0.55
C PHE A 339 -51.92 -8.98 -1.52
N ILE A 340 -52.95 -8.14 -1.65
CA ILE A 340 -52.92 -6.94 -2.50
C ILE A 340 -51.86 -5.95 -1.98
N ASP A 341 -51.82 -5.71 -0.67
CA ASP A 341 -50.81 -4.86 -0.03
C ASP A 341 -49.38 -5.40 -0.27
N TRP A 342 -49.16 -6.70 -0.12
CA TRP A 342 -47.87 -7.33 -0.43
C TRP A 342 -47.42 -7.04 -1.87
N MET A 343 -48.33 -7.22 -2.84
CA MET A 343 -48.06 -6.99 -4.26
C MET A 343 -47.77 -5.51 -4.57
N ILE A 344 -48.62 -4.59 -4.09
CA ILE A 344 -48.45 -3.14 -4.32
C ILE A 344 -47.16 -2.65 -3.66
N THR A 345 -46.87 -3.12 -2.45
CA THR A 345 -45.65 -2.74 -1.71
C THR A 345 -44.39 -3.17 -2.44
N LEU A 346 -44.35 -4.40 -2.96
CA LEU A 346 -43.22 -4.90 -3.74
C LEU A 346 -43.00 -4.07 -5.00
N LEU A 347 -44.07 -3.76 -5.74
CA LEU A 347 -44.00 -2.95 -6.94
C LEU A 347 -43.50 -1.53 -6.62
N ALA A 348 -44.05 -0.90 -5.58
CA ALA A 348 -43.69 0.46 -5.16
C ALA A 348 -42.22 0.56 -4.71
N LEU A 349 -41.71 -0.42 -3.95
CA LEU A 349 -40.32 -0.42 -3.49
C LEU A 349 -39.31 -0.67 -4.62
N VAL A 350 -39.68 -1.41 -5.66
CA VAL A 350 -38.83 -1.60 -6.86
C VAL A 350 -38.89 -0.39 -7.79
N ALA A 351 -40.07 0.26 -7.91
CA ALA A 351 -40.27 1.42 -8.76
C ALA A 351 -39.68 2.72 -8.18
N ALA A 352 -39.76 2.93 -6.86
CA ALA A 352 -39.37 4.18 -6.21
C ALA A 352 -37.91 4.61 -6.48
N PRO A 353 -36.89 3.72 -6.41
CA PRO A 353 -35.51 4.09 -6.78
C PRO A 353 -35.36 4.51 -8.25
N SER A 354 -36.11 3.87 -9.16
CA SER A 354 -36.08 4.15 -10.59
C SER A 354 -36.71 5.50 -10.92
N ILE A 355 -37.80 5.87 -10.24
CA ILE A 355 -38.48 7.16 -10.39
C ILE A 355 -37.63 8.29 -9.78
N VAL A 356 -37.08 8.09 -8.57
CA VAL A 356 -36.18 9.07 -7.93
C VAL A 356 -34.95 9.30 -8.79
N ARG A 357 -34.40 8.27 -9.43
CA ARG A 357 -33.32 8.39 -10.42
C ARG A 357 -33.77 9.18 -11.65
N ALA A 358 -34.88 8.82 -12.29
CA ALA A 358 -35.36 9.52 -13.49
C ALA A 358 -35.62 11.02 -13.24
N LEU A 359 -36.13 11.37 -12.05
CA LEU A 359 -36.34 12.74 -11.62
C LEU A 359 -35.02 13.47 -11.29
N HIS A 360 -34.06 12.80 -10.64
CA HIS A 360 -32.73 13.36 -10.40
C HIS A 360 -31.93 13.53 -11.70
N GLU A 361 -32.09 12.62 -12.65
CA GLU A 361 -31.43 12.64 -13.95
C GLU A 361 -32.02 13.75 -14.84
N ARG A 362 -33.34 13.99 -14.78
CA ARG A 362 -33.98 15.18 -15.39
C ARG A 362 -33.55 16.49 -14.71
N ARG A 363 -33.50 16.57 -13.37
CA ARG A 363 -33.03 17.79 -12.67
C ARG A 363 -31.54 18.07 -12.88
N ARG A 364 -30.69 17.04 -12.95
CA ARG A 364 -29.24 17.19 -13.22
C ARG A 364 -28.92 17.58 -14.66
N ARG A 365 -29.78 17.24 -15.63
CA ARG A 365 -29.67 17.75 -17.01
C ARG A 365 -29.94 19.26 -17.11
N TYR A 366 -30.69 19.85 -16.18
CA TYR A 366 -30.97 21.29 -16.17
C TYR A 366 -30.14 22.09 -15.13
N ALA A 367 -29.51 21.44 -14.14
CA ALA A 367 -28.71 22.09 -13.10
C ALA A 367 -27.18 21.91 -13.27
N GLY A 368 -26.73 21.41 -14.43
CA GLY A 368 -25.33 21.12 -14.74
C GLY A 368 -24.58 22.32 -15.32
N LEU A 369 -24.55 23.45 -14.61
CA LEU A 369 -23.53 24.48 -14.82
C LEU A 369 -22.58 24.39 -13.62
N ARG A 370 -21.27 24.23 -13.88
CA ARG A 370 -20.11 24.33 -12.95
C ARG A 370 -19.52 23.05 -12.33
N ARG A 371 -19.33 21.99 -13.12
CA ARG A 371 -18.10 21.16 -13.00
C ARG A 371 -17.60 20.83 -14.41
N ALA A 372 -16.45 21.40 -14.76
CA ALA A 372 -15.77 21.14 -16.02
C ALA A 372 -15.30 19.68 -16.02
N ARG A 373 -16.02 18.79 -16.72
CA ARG A 373 -15.58 17.41 -16.91
C ARG A 373 -14.57 17.39 -18.03
N ARG A 374 -13.44 16.69 -17.83
CA ARG A 374 -12.38 16.58 -18.84
C ARG A 374 -12.85 15.69 -19.98
N ARG A 375 -12.96 16.25 -21.18
CA ARG A 375 -13.34 15.56 -22.40
C ARG A 375 -12.20 14.63 -22.81
N THR A 376 -12.49 13.33 -22.85
CA THR A 376 -11.49 12.27 -22.83
C THR A 376 -11.58 11.36 -24.05
N LEU A 377 -10.46 11.14 -24.71
CA LEU A 377 -10.31 10.20 -25.81
C LEU A 377 -9.54 8.96 -25.35
N VAL A 378 -9.99 7.76 -25.75
CA VAL A 378 -9.29 6.51 -25.40
C VAL A 378 -8.52 5.99 -26.62
N VAL A 379 -7.21 5.84 -26.49
CA VAL A 379 -6.34 5.29 -27.53
C VAL A 379 -6.25 3.77 -27.36
N GLY A 380 -6.70 3.05 -28.38
CA GLY A 380 -6.92 1.61 -28.41
C GLY A 380 -8.41 1.26 -28.41
N ALA A 381 -8.78 0.26 -29.20
CA ALA A 381 -10.12 -0.35 -29.26
C ALA A 381 -10.07 -1.86 -28.98
N GLY A 382 -9.02 -2.34 -28.31
CA GLY A 382 -8.85 -3.73 -27.90
C GLY A 382 -9.45 -4.06 -26.52
N ASN A 383 -9.16 -5.26 -26.02
CA ASN A 383 -9.70 -5.76 -24.73
C ASN A 383 -9.32 -4.86 -23.53
N ALA A 384 -8.10 -4.31 -23.52
CA ALA A 384 -7.66 -3.38 -22.47
C ALA A 384 -8.49 -2.09 -22.48
N ALA A 385 -8.74 -1.52 -23.65
CA ALA A 385 -9.62 -0.36 -23.81
C ALA A 385 -11.05 -0.67 -23.36
N ALA A 386 -11.57 -1.86 -23.66
CA ALA A 386 -12.89 -2.28 -23.22
C ALA A 386 -13.04 -2.31 -21.71
N GLN A 387 -12.06 -2.88 -21.01
CA GLN A 387 -12.07 -2.94 -19.55
C GLN A 387 -11.99 -1.56 -18.90
N ILE A 388 -11.13 -0.68 -19.42
CA ILE A 388 -10.99 0.70 -18.93
C ILE A 388 -12.26 1.51 -19.16
N VAL A 389 -12.83 1.48 -20.37
CA VAL A 389 -14.09 2.17 -20.69
C VAL A 389 -15.23 1.67 -19.78
N HIS A 390 -15.36 0.35 -19.62
CA HIS A 390 -16.36 -0.24 -18.71
C HIS A 390 -16.20 0.23 -17.26
N GLN A 391 -14.96 0.39 -16.79
CA GLN A 391 -14.68 0.80 -15.42
C GLN A 391 -14.89 2.30 -15.19
N LEU A 392 -14.53 3.14 -16.16
CA LEU A 392 -14.80 4.58 -16.15
C LEU A 392 -16.30 4.86 -16.13
N LEU A 393 -17.09 4.11 -16.91
CA LEU A 393 -18.55 4.20 -16.91
C LEU A 393 -19.19 3.82 -15.57
N ARG A 394 -18.54 2.97 -14.77
CA ARG A 394 -19.05 2.49 -13.46
C ARG A 394 -18.54 3.28 -12.27
N SER A 395 -17.63 4.22 -12.49
CA SER A 395 -17.04 5.08 -11.46
C SER A 395 -17.60 6.50 -11.56
N PRO A 396 -18.71 6.83 -10.87
CA PRO A 396 -19.37 8.14 -10.98
C PRO A 396 -18.62 9.31 -10.28
N ASP A 397 -17.45 9.07 -9.69
CA ASP A 397 -16.58 10.08 -9.07
C ASP A 397 -15.38 10.48 -9.96
N THR A 398 -15.24 9.92 -11.17
CA THR A 398 -14.20 10.35 -12.13
C THR A 398 -14.66 11.59 -12.90
N ASP A 399 -13.77 12.58 -13.02
CA ASP A 399 -13.98 13.85 -13.75
C ASP A 399 -13.81 13.70 -15.27
N VAL A 400 -14.21 12.55 -15.81
CA VAL A 400 -13.87 12.07 -17.16
C VAL A 400 -15.14 11.92 -17.98
N GLU A 401 -15.19 12.55 -19.15
CA GLU A 401 -16.26 12.37 -20.15
C GLU A 401 -15.67 11.72 -21.39
N ILE A 402 -16.01 10.45 -21.68
CA ILE A 402 -15.48 9.75 -22.86
C ILE A 402 -16.17 10.28 -24.12
N VAL A 403 -15.41 10.80 -25.06
CA VAL A 403 -15.91 11.35 -26.34
C VAL A 403 -15.84 10.31 -27.47
N GLY A 404 -14.83 9.44 -27.45
CA GLY A 404 -14.66 8.37 -28.43
C GLY A 404 -13.36 7.60 -28.27
N LEU A 405 -13.14 6.62 -29.16
CA LEU A 405 -11.91 5.84 -29.21
C LEU A 405 -11.12 6.12 -30.50
N VAL A 406 -9.81 5.88 -30.50
CA VAL A 406 -8.97 5.86 -31.70
C VAL A 406 -8.10 4.60 -31.72
N ASP A 407 -7.94 3.95 -32.86
CA ASP A 407 -7.10 2.75 -33.01
C ASP A 407 -6.49 2.73 -34.42
N ASP A 408 -5.21 2.42 -34.52
CA ASP A 408 -4.48 2.40 -35.81
C ASP A 408 -4.79 1.14 -36.63
N ASP A 409 -5.40 0.13 -36.03
CA ASP A 409 -5.91 -1.04 -36.73
C ASP A 409 -7.15 -0.66 -37.56
N ARG A 410 -6.94 -0.59 -38.88
CA ARG A 410 -7.99 -0.22 -39.84
C ARG A 410 -9.22 -1.13 -39.77
N SER A 411 -9.10 -2.36 -39.28
CA SER A 411 -10.24 -3.27 -39.12
C SER A 411 -11.25 -2.80 -38.04
N LYS A 412 -10.83 -1.91 -37.13
CA LYS A 412 -11.63 -1.45 -35.99
C LYS A 412 -12.28 -0.07 -36.18
N ARG A 413 -12.06 0.59 -37.32
CA ARG A 413 -12.52 1.96 -37.62
C ARG A 413 -14.04 2.17 -37.56
N TYR A 414 -14.83 1.10 -37.60
CA TYR A 414 -16.29 1.14 -37.49
C TYR A 414 -16.84 0.43 -36.25
N LEU A 415 -15.96 -0.02 -35.35
CA LEU A 415 -16.37 -0.69 -34.13
C LEU A 415 -16.99 0.33 -33.16
N ARG A 416 -18.00 -0.12 -32.42
CA ARG A 416 -18.49 0.58 -31.23
C ARG A 416 -18.14 -0.21 -29.99
N LEU A 417 -17.44 0.43 -29.06
CA LEU A 417 -17.01 -0.19 -27.81
C LEU A 417 -17.79 0.47 -26.66
N HIS A 418 -18.63 -0.32 -25.97
CA HIS A 418 -19.54 0.17 -24.92
C HIS A 418 -20.39 1.40 -25.32
N GLY A 419 -20.76 1.49 -26.60
CA GLY A 419 -21.57 2.58 -27.15
C GLY A 419 -20.77 3.75 -27.75
N PHE A 420 -19.45 3.81 -27.52
CA PHE A 420 -18.57 4.84 -28.08
C PHE A 420 -17.96 4.38 -29.41
N PRO A 421 -17.99 5.21 -30.47
CA PRO A 421 -17.40 4.88 -31.77
C PRO A 421 -15.88 5.02 -31.77
N VAL A 422 -15.22 4.24 -32.62
CA VAL A 422 -13.83 4.51 -33.04
C VAL A 422 -13.86 5.64 -34.08
N LEU A 423 -13.32 6.80 -33.72
CA LEU A 423 -13.42 8.05 -34.49
C LEU A 423 -12.34 8.19 -35.57
N GLY A 424 -11.25 7.43 -35.46
CA GLY A 424 -10.13 7.51 -36.38
C GLY A 424 -8.89 6.78 -35.86
N THR A 425 -7.75 7.17 -36.40
CA THR A 425 -6.41 6.68 -36.04
C THR A 425 -5.71 7.67 -35.12
N THR A 426 -4.56 7.30 -34.56
CA THR A 426 -3.72 8.18 -33.75
C THR A 426 -3.18 9.37 -34.56
N ALA A 427 -3.06 9.26 -35.89
CA ALA A 427 -2.67 10.37 -36.75
C ALA A 427 -3.76 11.46 -36.84
N ASP A 428 -5.02 11.11 -36.55
CA ASP A 428 -6.14 12.05 -36.57
C ASP A 428 -6.25 12.86 -35.26
N LEU A 429 -5.40 12.61 -34.26
CA LEU A 429 -5.41 13.27 -32.95
C LEU A 429 -5.42 14.81 -33.02
N PRO A 430 -4.61 15.48 -33.88
CA PRO A 430 -4.66 16.94 -34.00
C PRO A 430 -6.03 17.46 -34.46
N ALA A 431 -6.60 16.83 -35.51
CA ALA A 431 -7.90 17.20 -36.05
C ALA A 431 -9.04 16.90 -35.05
N LEU A 432 -8.94 15.78 -34.34
CA LEU A 432 -9.89 15.40 -33.29
C LEU A 432 -9.81 16.35 -32.08
N LYS A 433 -8.62 16.83 -31.70
CA LYS A 433 -8.49 17.83 -30.64
C LYS A 433 -9.26 19.10 -31.00
N SER A 434 -9.03 19.65 -32.18
CA SER A 434 -9.68 20.90 -32.60
C SER A 434 -11.19 20.77 -32.78
N SER A 435 -11.68 19.61 -33.21
CA SER A 435 -13.11 19.39 -33.46
C SER A 435 -13.91 18.95 -32.23
N LEU A 436 -13.27 18.28 -31.28
CA LEU A 436 -13.94 17.66 -30.14
C LEU A 436 -13.51 18.23 -28.78
N ASP A 437 -12.62 19.20 -28.74
CA ASP A 437 -12.13 19.87 -27.52
C ASP A 437 -11.68 18.86 -26.46
N ILE A 438 -10.58 18.16 -26.73
CA ILE A 438 -10.12 17.02 -25.92
C ILE A 438 -9.11 17.50 -24.88
N ASP A 439 -9.42 17.25 -23.59
CA ASP A 439 -8.61 17.63 -22.42
C ASP A 439 -7.72 16.50 -21.91
N LEU A 440 -8.11 15.24 -22.14
CA LEU A 440 -7.43 14.05 -21.63
C LEU A 440 -7.38 12.91 -22.66
N VAL A 441 -6.24 12.25 -22.77
CA VAL A 441 -6.06 11.04 -23.58
C VAL A 441 -5.67 9.88 -22.68
N ILE A 442 -6.40 8.77 -22.75
CA ILE A 442 -6.09 7.53 -22.03
C ILE A 442 -5.54 6.51 -23.00
N ILE A 443 -4.29 6.09 -22.82
CA ILE A 443 -3.64 5.09 -23.67
C ILE A 443 -3.87 3.69 -23.10
N ALA A 444 -4.62 2.88 -23.84
CA ALA A 444 -5.01 1.51 -23.50
C ALA A 444 -4.45 0.45 -24.47
N ILE A 445 -3.26 0.70 -25.05
CA ILE A 445 -2.52 -0.21 -25.95
C ILE A 445 -1.27 -0.78 -25.26
N ALA A 446 -1.31 -0.95 -23.94
CA ALA A 446 -0.15 -1.29 -23.13
C ALA A 446 0.31 -2.76 -23.36
N SER A 447 1.11 -2.98 -24.40
CA SER A 447 1.80 -4.24 -24.70
C SER A 447 3.31 -4.00 -24.83
N ALA A 448 4.13 -5.00 -24.47
CA ALA A 448 5.59 -4.90 -24.47
C ALA A 448 6.20 -4.58 -25.85
N ALA A 449 5.49 -4.90 -26.93
CA ALA A 449 5.89 -4.64 -28.32
C ALA A 449 5.60 -3.21 -28.81
N GLY A 450 4.92 -2.38 -28.01
CA GLY A 450 4.39 -1.07 -28.43
C GLY A 450 5.02 0.16 -27.80
N ARG A 451 6.17 0.07 -27.11
CA ARG A 451 6.75 1.21 -26.37
C ARG A 451 7.05 2.42 -27.25
N THR A 452 7.62 2.20 -28.44
CA THR A 452 7.90 3.25 -29.44
C THR A 452 6.62 3.93 -29.91
N HIS A 453 5.57 3.15 -30.13
CA HIS A 453 4.27 3.63 -30.58
C HIS A 453 3.57 4.47 -29.51
N THR A 454 3.57 4.00 -28.26
CA THR A 454 3.03 4.75 -27.11
C THR A 454 3.77 6.08 -26.91
N ARG A 455 5.10 6.12 -27.03
CA ARG A 455 5.88 7.36 -26.90
C ARG A 455 5.55 8.38 -27.98
N ARG A 456 5.42 7.96 -29.24
CA ARG A 456 4.99 8.85 -30.33
C ARG A 456 3.64 9.48 -30.01
N ILE A 457 2.67 8.68 -29.58
CA ILE A 457 1.33 9.17 -29.21
C ILE A 457 1.40 10.14 -28.02
N VAL A 458 2.21 9.84 -27.00
CA VAL A 458 2.45 10.75 -25.87
C VAL A 458 3.05 12.07 -26.36
N ALA A 459 4.08 12.03 -27.23
CA ALA A 459 4.71 13.23 -27.78
C ALA A 459 3.72 14.06 -28.62
N ASP A 460 2.91 13.41 -29.46
CA ASP A 460 1.84 14.05 -30.23
C ASP A 460 0.83 14.73 -29.30
N CYS A 461 0.35 14.04 -28.25
CA CYS A 461 -0.56 14.60 -27.26
C CYS A 461 0.06 15.77 -26.46
N VAL A 462 1.34 15.69 -26.11
CA VAL A 462 2.07 16.75 -25.41
C VAL A 462 2.23 17.99 -26.30
N SER A 463 2.60 17.80 -27.57
CA SER A 463 2.72 18.91 -28.54
C SER A 463 1.40 19.63 -28.76
N LEU A 464 0.30 18.90 -28.62
CA LEU A 464 -1.04 19.43 -28.71
C LEU A 464 -1.50 20.09 -27.40
N GLY A 465 -0.84 19.88 -26.26
CA GLY A 465 -1.26 20.37 -24.95
C GLY A 465 -2.46 19.61 -24.37
N VAL A 466 -2.43 18.27 -24.44
CA VAL A 466 -3.49 17.38 -23.91
C VAL A 466 -2.91 16.51 -22.81
N ALA A 467 -3.60 16.39 -21.67
CA ALA A 467 -3.16 15.54 -20.57
C ALA A 467 -3.15 14.06 -21.02
N VAL A 468 -2.17 13.26 -20.59
CA VAL A 468 -2.07 11.85 -20.99
C VAL A 468 -2.01 10.94 -19.78
N LYS A 469 -2.79 9.86 -19.80
CA LYS A 469 -2.73 8.78 -18.79
C LYS A 469 -2.56 7.42 -19.45
N ILE A 470 -1.78 6.54 -18.84
CA ILE A 470 -1.50 5.20 -19.37
C ILE A 470 -2.20 4.15 -18.51
N ALA A 471 -2.95 3.25 -19.16
CA ALA A 471 -3.59 2.11 -18.50
C ALA A 471 -2.57 0.99 -18.21
N PRO A 472 -2.67 0.30 -17.06
CA PRO A 472 -1.78 -0.81 -16.71
C PRO A 472 -1.99 -2.02 -17.62
N THR A 473 -0.94 -2.82 -17.82
CA THR A 473 -0.99 -4.05 -18.61
C THR A 473 -1.65 -5.19 -17.83
N LEU A 474 -2.21 -6.18 -18.53
CA LEU A 474 -2.78 -7.37 -17.90
C LEU A 474 -1.74 -8.17 -17.09
N GLY A 475 -0.48 -8.18 -17.53
CA GLY A 475 0.61 -8.87 -16.83
C GLY A 475 0.94 -8.25 -15.47
N GLU A 476 1.00 -6.92 -15.39
CA GLU A 476 1.27 -6.19 -14.14
C GLU A 476 0.15 -6.40 -13.10
N ILE A 477 -1.10 -6.46 -13.56
CA ILE A 477 -2.26 -6.74 -12.71
C ILE A 477 -2.21 -8.16 -12.15
N LEU A 478 -1.85 -9.14 -12.97
CA LEU A 478 -1.74 -10.54 -12.56
C LEU A 478 -0.59 -10.79 -11.57
N ARG A 479 0.48 -9.99 -11.64
CA ARG A 479 1.60 -10.02 -10.67
C ARG A 479 1.32 -9.25 -9.37
N GLY A 480 0.19 -8.54 -9.29
CA GLY A 480 -0.16 -7.71 -8.13
C GLY A 480 0.66 -6.41 -8.03
N GLU A 481 1.34 -6.00 -9.11
CA GLU A 481 2.18 -4.78 -9.16
C GLU A 481 1.32 -3.50 -9.24
N ALA A 482 0.08 -3.59 -9.72
CA ALA A 482 -0.87 -2.48 -9.73
C ALA A 482 -2.33 -2.97 -9.72
N PRO A 483 -3.26 -2.26 -9.03
CA PRO A 483 -4.68 -2.51 -9.16
C PRO A 483 -5.20 -2.04 -10.53
N LEU A 484 -6.23 -2.73 -11.07
CA LEU A 484 -6.92 -2.38 -12.32
C LEU A 484 -7.45 -0.92 -12.35
N SER A 485 -7.58 -0.28 -11.19
CA SER A 485 -8.09 1.09 -11.02
C SER A 485 -7.05 2.21 -11.14
N GLU A 486 -5.75 1.90 -11.20
CA GLU A 486 -4.70 2.92 -11.19
C GLU A 486 -4.30 3.28 -12.62
N LEU A 487 -4.74 4.44 -13.10
CA LEU A 487 -4.20 5.07 -14.31
C LEU A 487 -2.89 5.74 -13.94
N ARG A 488 -1.78 5.36 -14.59
CA ARG A 488 -0.46 5.92 -14.32
C ARG A 488 -0.30 7.24 -15.07
N ASP A 489 0.33 8.21 -14.41
CA ASP A 489 0.88 9.38 -15.07
C ASP A 489 2.04 8.95 -15.97
N VAL A 490 2.32 9.76 -17.00
CA VAL A 490 3.41 9.47 -17.94
C VAL A 490 4.74 9.44 -17.17
N ALA A 491 5.52 8.37 -17.42
CA ALA A 491 6.78 8.15 -16.75
C ALA A 491 7.81 9.26 -17.10
N PRO A 492 8.64 9.76 -16.17
CA PRO A 492 9.60 10.83 -16.41
C PRO A 492 10.54 10.62 -17.60
N GLU A 493 10.75 9.38 -18.00
CA GLU A 493 11.58 9.00 -19.14
C GLU A 493 11.02 9.53 -20.47
N ALA A 494 9.72 9.85 -20.54
CA ALA A 494 9.12 10.53 -21.69
C ALA A 494 9.53 12.00 -21.83
N LEU A 495 10.17 12.59 -20.80
CA LEU A 495 10.72 13.95 -20.85
C LEU A 495 12.05 14.01 -21.62
N LEU A 496 12.69 12.87 -21.89
CA LEU A 496 13.91 12.85 -22.66
C LEU A 496 13.60 13.08 -24.14
N PRO A 497 14.33 13.99 -24.82
CA PRO A 497 14.16 14.22 -26.25
C PRO A 497 14.70 13.06 -27.12
N ARG A 498 15.33 12.06 -26.51
CA ARG A 498 15.95 10.91 -27.19
C ARG A 498 15.40 9.59 -26.65
N GLU A 499 15.44 8.56 -27.49
CA GLU A 499 15.07 7.21 -27.06
C GLU A 499 16.10 6.62 -26.09
N PRO A 500 15.65 5.91 -25.05
CA PRO A 500 16.49 5.01 -24.26
C PRO A 500 17.23 4.03 -25.15
N ILE A 501 18.51 3.89 -24.87
CA ILE A 501 19.41 3.02 -25.60
C ILE A 501 19.00 1.56 -25.35
N ASP A 502 18.78 0.78 -26.42
CA ASP A 502 18.62 -0.68 -26.32
C ASP A 502 20.01 -1.32 -26.38
N PHE A 503 20.35 -2.09 -25.36
CA PHE A 503 21.67 -2.69 -25.22
C PHE A 503 21.73 -4.17 -25.60
N GLY A 504 20.60 -4.82 -25.96
CA GLY A 504 20.58 -6.23 -26.35
C GLY A 504 21.29 -7.17 -25.35
N LYS A 505 21.72 -8.36 -25.81
CA LYS A 505 22.64 -9.24 -25.06
C LYS A 505 24.08 -8.84 -25.40
N THR A 506 24.75 -8.17 -24.47
CA THR A 506 26.11 -7.60 -24.66
C THR A 506 27.20 -8.48 -24.06
N ALA A 507 28.45 -8.27 -24.49
CA ALA A 507 29.65 -8.97 -24.01
C ALA A 507 29.93 -8.83 -22.50
N VAL A 508 29.21 -7.95 -21.80
CA VAL A 508 29.26 -7.74 -20.35
C VAL A 508 28.87 -9.02 -19.58
N ASP A 509 28.01 -9.86 -20.16
CA ASP A 509 27.49 -11.07 -19.52
C ASP A 509 28.60 -12.05 -19.10
N SER A 510 29.70 -12.15 -19.87
CA SER A 510 30.80 -13.07 -19.57
C SER A 510 31.80 -12.55 -18.54
N ASP A 511 31.92 -11.24 -18.32
CA ASP A 511 32.97 -10.67 -17.48
C ASP A 511 32.63 -10.77 -15.98
N LEU A 512 31.34 -10.76 -15.62
CA LEU A 512 30.87 -10.85 -14.23
C LEU A 512 30.38 -12.25 -13.82
N ALA A 513 30.10 -13.13 -14.79
CA ALA A 513 29.63 -14.48 -14.52
C ALA A 513 30.60 -15.29 -13.64
N GLY A 514 30.09 -15.94 -12.61
CA GLY A 514 30.86 -16.75 -11.67
C GLY A 514 31.77 -15.98 -10.71
N ARG A 515 31.83 -14.64 -10.81
CA ARG A 515 32.70 -13.80 -9.98
C ARG A 515 32.06 -13.40 -8.65
N SER A 516 32.91 -13.07 -7.68
CA SER A 516 32.51 -12.36 -6.46
C SER A 516 32.57 -10.86 -6.72
N VAL A 517 31.46 -10.15 -6.53
CA VAL A 517 31.32 -8.72 -6.83
C VAL A 517 30.90 -7.96 -5.57
N LEU A 518 31.52 -6.82 -5.30
CA LEU A 518 31.15 -5.89 -4.23
C LEU A 518 30.60 -4.60 -4.83
N VAL A 519 29.44 -4.14 -4.34
CA VAL A 519 28.89 -2.82 -4.63
C VAL A 519 28.83 -2.02 -3.33
N THR A 520 29.58 -0.92 -3.24
CA THR A 520 29.46 0.02 -2.11
C THR A 520 28.48 1.14 -2.47
N GLY A 521 27.73 1.66 -1.50
CA GLY A 521 26.63 2.58 -1.78
C GLY A 521 25.47 1.84 -2.44
N ALA A 522 25.33 0.54 -2.15
CA ALA A 522 24.39 -0.36 -2.78
C ALA A 522 22.93 0.06 -2.58
N ALA A 523 22.63 0.81 -1.52
CA ALA A 523 21.30 1.28 -1.21
C ALA A 523 20.97 2.66 -1.83
N GLY A 524 21.92 3.27 -2.56
CA GLY A 524 21.70 4.47 -3.35
C GLY A 524 21.05 4.20 -4.71
N SER A 525 20.61 5.24 -5.43
CA SER A 525 19.90 5.08 -6.70
C SER A 525 20.71 4.34 -7.79
N ILE A 526 22.01 4.69 -7.94
CA ILE A 526 22.90 3.99 -8.88
C ILE A 526 23.32 2.63 -8.35
N GLY A 527 23.64 2.53 -7.06
CA GLY A 527 24.04 1.27 -6.42
C GLY A 527 22.95 0.19 -6.46
N THR A 528 21.70 0.56 -6.24
CA THR A 528 20.54 -0.35 -6.31
C THR A 528 20.40 -0.91 -7.72
N GLU A 529 20.53 -0.06 -8.73
CA GLU A 529 20.45 -0.49 -10.12
C GLU A 529 21.67 -1.32 -10.56
N LEU A 530 22.88 -0.98 -10.10
CA LEU A 530 24.06 -1.83 -10.26
C LEU A 530 23.80 -3.23 -9.70
N VAL A 531 23.27 -3.33 -8.48
CA VAL A 531 22.95 -4.62 -7.84
C VAL A 531 21.93 -5.40 -8.66
N ARG A 532 20.86 -4.76 -9.15
CA ARG A 532 19.84 -5.41 -9.99
C ARG A 532 20.43 -5.98 -11.26
N GLN A 533 21.18 -5.17 -12.01
CA GLN A 533 21.71 -5.59 -13.29
C GLN A 533 22.84 -6.61 -13.11
N ILE A 534 23.73 -6.43 -12.14
CA ILE A 534 24.81 -7.39 -11.84
C ILE A 534 24.23 -8.74 -11.41
N ALA A 535 23.17 -8.77 -10.60
CA ALA A 535 22.53 -10.02 -10.18
C ALA A 535 22.05 -10.87 -11.38
N GLU A 536 21.59 -10.23 -12.46
CA GLU A 536 21.14 -10.89 -13.68
C GLU A 536 22.29 -11.40 -14.57
N LYS A 537 23.54 -10.99 -14.30
CA LYS A 537 24.75 -11.44 -15.04
C LYS A 537 25.37 -12.73 -14.48
N GLY A 538 24.73 -13.37 -13.50
CA GLY A 538 25.16 -14.64 -12.91
C GLY A 538 26.46 -14.63 -12.09
N PRO A 539 26.71 -13.63 -11.21
CA PRO A 539 27.84 -13.68 -10.28
C PRO A 539 27.65 -14.82 -9.27
N SER A 540 28.75 -15.45 -8.81
CA SER A 540 28.67 -16.48 -7.77
C SER A 540 28.32 -15.88 -6.40
N LYS A 541 28.76 -14.65 -6.16
CA LYS A 541 28.54 -13.91 -4.92
C LYS A 541 28.38 -12.42 -5.21
N LEU A 542 27.39 -11.79 -4.59
CA LEU A 542 27.15 -10.35 -4.66
C LEU A 542 27.09 -9.77 -3.24
N VAL A 543 28.07 -8.95 -2.90
CA VAL A 543 28.16 -8.25 -1.61
C VAL A 543 27.60 -6.84 -1.79
N ILE A 544 26.56 -6.51 -1.01
CA ILE A 544 25.90 -5.20 -1.04
C ILE A 544 26.26 -4.45 0.24
N PHE A 545 27.05 -3.37 0.11
CA PHE A 545 27.60 -2.62 1.24
C PHE A 545 26.99 -1.21 1.30
N ASP A 546 26.35 -0.87 2.40
CA ASP A 546 25.80 0.48 2.61
C ASP A 546 25.57 0.77 4.10
N GLN A 547 25.53 2.05 4.49
CA GLN A 547 25.15 2.47 5.84
C GLN A 547 23.62 2.51 6.04
N ALA A 548 22.85 2.67 4.95
CA ALA A 548 21.40 2.78 4.98
C ALA A 548 20.72 1.41 5.14
N GLU A 549 20.68 0.90 6.38
CA GLU A 549 20.12 -0.41 6.75
C GLU A 549 18.74 -0.68 6.11
N SER A 550 17.79 0.24 6.26
CA SER A 550 16.41 0.03 5.78
C SER A 550 16.33 -0.17 4.27
N HIS A 551 17.08 0.61 3.49
CA HIS A 551 17.13 0.48 2.03
C HIS A 551 17.90 -0.76 1.60
N LEU A 552 18.97 -1.13 2.33
CA LEU A 552 19.74 -2.34 2.07
C LEU A 552 18.89 -3.61 2.28
N VAL A 553 18.09 -3.66 3.35
CA VAL A 553 17.15 -4.76 3.62
C VAL A 553 16.05 -4.83 2.55
N ALA A 554 15.53 -3.69 2.10
CA ALA A 554 14.55 -3.64 1.02
C ALA A 554 15.13 -4.20 -0.29
N LEU A 555 16.34 -3.77 -0.65
CA LEU A 555 17.08 -4.28 -1.81
C LEU A 555 17.36 -5.78 -1.70
N GLN A 556 17.79 -6.26 -0.53
CA GLN A 556 18.04 -7.69 -0.31
C GLN A 556 16.80 -8.53 -0.60
N ARG A 557 15.65 -8.13 -0.06
CA ARG A 557 14.37 -8.83 -0.28
C ARG A 557 13.95 -8.79 -1.74
N GLU A 558 14.16 -7.65 -2.41
CA GLU A 558 13.86 -7.50 -3.83
C GLU A 558 14.63 -8.50 -4.69
N ILE A 559 15.95 -8.61 -4.48
CA ILE A 559 16.79 -9.54 -5.25
C ILE A 559 16.48 -11.00 -4.91
N GLN A 560 16.24 -11.32 -3.64
CA GLN A 560 15.86 -12.68 -3.22
C GLN A 560 14.54 -13.14 -3.84
N ALA A 561 13.57 -12.23 -4.03
CA ALA A 561 12.29 -12.56 -4.66
C ALA A 561 12.43 -13.02 -6.12
N ARG A 562 13.57 -12.74 -6.78
CA ARG A 562 13.84 -13.14 -8.17
C ARG A 562 14.30 -14.61 -8.30
N ASN A 563 14.52 -15.33 -7.19
CA ASN A 563 14.94 -16.74 -7.17
C ASN A 563 16.18 -17.04 -8.06
N LEU A 564 17.16 -16.14 -8.05
CA LEU A 564 18.41 -16.31 -8.80
C LEU A 564 19.38 -17.21 -8.02
N GLU A 565 20.16 -18.02 -8.72
CA GLU A 565 21.25 -18.82 -8.13
C GLU A 565 22.48 -17.92 -7.86
N LEU A 566 22.41 -17.11 -6.80
CA LEU A 566 23.52 -16.26 -6.36
C LEU A 566 23.60 -16.14 -4.83
N THR A 567 24.81 -16.04 -4.30
CA THR A 567 25.01 -15.77 -2.87
C THR A 567 24.96 -14.27 -2.60
N LEU A 568 23.84 -13.77 -2.03
CA LEU A 568 23.66 -12.35 -1.72
C LEU A 568 24.04 -12.05 -0.26
N ILE A 569 24.99 -11.15 -0.04
CA ILE A 569 25.51 -10.81 1.30
C ILE A 569 25.31 -9.32 1.57
N PRO A 570 24.39 -8.94 2.48
CA PRO A 570 24.29 -7.56 2.94
C PRO A 570 25.34 -7.24 4.01
N VAL A 571 26.02 -6.11 3.86
CA VAL A 571 26.96 -5.57 4.84
C VAL A 571 26.55 -4.15 5.19
N VAL A 572 26.21 -3.93 6.46
CA VAL A 572 25.91 -2.60 6.97
C VAL A 572 27.20 -1.97 7.48
N GLY A 573 27.61 -0.86 6.89
CA GLY A 573 28.87 -0.20 7.25
C GLY A 573 29.07 1.13 6.56
N ASP A 574 29.95 1.94 7.15
CA ASP A 574 30.46 3.17 6.55
C ASP A 574 31.75 2.85 5.79
N VAL A 575 31.86 3.33 4.54
CA VAL A 575 33.04 3.14 3.68
C VAL A 575 34.28 3.86 4.20
N THR A 576 34.12 4.84 5.09
CA THR A 576 35.22 5.56 5.75
C THR A 576 35.84 4.75 6.89
N HIS A 577 35.16 3.72 7.40
CA HIS A 577 35.69 2.85 8.45
C HIS A 577 36.58 1.75 7.85
N ARG A 578 37.88 2.00 7.82
CA ARG A 578 38.91 1.06 7.34
C ARG A 578 38.74 -0.36 7.85
N SER A 579 38.50 -0.55 9.15
CA SER A 579 38.35 -1.88 9.77
C SER A 579 37.19 -2.69 9.17
N THR A 580 36.06 -2.03 8.92
CA THR A 580 34.86 -2.64 8.33
C THR A 580 35.08 -3.00 6.87
N VAL A 581 35.70 -2.10 6.11
CA VAL A 581 36.03 -2.32 4.69
C VAL A 581 37.04 -3.46 4.54
N GLU A 582 38.12 -3.45 5.32
CA GLU A 582 39.15 -4.50 5.36
C GLU A 582 38.55 -5.87 5.73
N ALA A 583 37.67 -5.92 6.73
CA ALA A 583 36.98 -7.16 7.11
C ALA A 583 36.08 -7.67 5.97
N THR A 584 35.39 -6.78 5.27
CA THR A 584 34.52 -7.13 4.13
C THR A 584 35.32 -7.71 2.98
N MET A 585 36.44 -7.06 2.61
CA MET A 585 37.33 -7.54 1.57
C MET A 585 37.92 -8.90 1.91
N ARG A 586 38.41 -9.07 3.15
CA ARG A 586 39.00 -10.33 3.63
C ARG A 586 37.98 -11.49 3.66
N ASN A 587 36.78 -11.26 4.19
CA ASN A 587 35.80 -12.33 4.42
C ASN A 587 35.08 -12.77 3.14
N HIS A 588 35.00 -11.89 2.14
CA HIS A 588 34.21 -12.15 0.93
C HIS A 588 35.04 -12.23 -0.35
N ALA A 589 36.29 -11.74 -0.33
CA ALA A 589 37.24 -11.74 -1.43
C ALA A 589 36.60 -11.32 -2.77
N PRO A 590 36.03 -10.10 -2.86
CA PRO A 590 35.43 -9.64 -4.11
C PRO A 590 36.52 -9.43 -5.17
N SER A 591 36.29 -10.00 -6.34
CA SER A 591 37.17 -9.86 -7.50
C SER A 591 36.93 -8.55 -8.27
N VAL A 592 35.71 -8.00 -8.20
CA VAL A 592 35.33 -6.74 -8.86
C VAL A 592 34.61 -5.86 -7.84
N VAL A 593 35.01 -4.60 -7.74
CA VAL A 593 34.42 -3.62 -6.83
C VAL A 593 33.82 -2.46 -7.63
N PHE A 594 32.51 -2.22 -7.46
CA PHE A 594 31.84 -1.02 -7.96
C PHE A 594 31.61 -0.05 -6.79
N HIS A 595 32.24 1.12 -6.86
CA HIS A 595 32.15 2.13 -5.81
C HIS A 595 31.17 3.24 -6.19
N ALA A 596 29.95 3.16 -5.64
CA ALA A 596 28.87 4.13 -5.83
C ALA A 596 28.50 4.90 -4.53
N ALA A 597 29.27 4.75 -3.45
CA ALA A 597 29.03 5.45 -2.20
C ALA A 597 29.56 6.89 -2.29
N ALA A 598 28.68 7.89 -2.23
CA ALA A 598 29.07 9.30 -2.20
C ALA A 598 27.92 10.18 -1.72
N TYR A 599 28.25 11.32 -1.12
CA TYR A 599 27.33 12.44 -0.96
C TYR A 599 27.32 13.29 -2.23
N LYS A 600 26.12 13.52 -2.77
CA LYS A 600 25.92 14.15 -4.09
C LYS A 600 25.20 15.51 -4.07
N HIS A 601 24.62 15.91 -2.94
CA HIS A 601 23.79 17.11 -2.87
C HIS A 601 24.66 18.37 -2.72
N VAL A 602 24.89 19.09 -3.83
CA VAL A 602 25.75 20.30 -3.85
C VAL A 602 25.41 21.28 -2.71
N PRO A 603 24.16 21.77 -2.52
CA PRO A 603 23.91 22.79 -1.50
C PRO A 603 24.17 22.30 -0.07
N VAL A 604 23.94 21.01 0.20
CA VAL A 604 24.19 20.43 1.53
C VAL A 604 25.68 20.25 1.76
N MET A 605 26.43 19.83 0.73
CA MET A 605 27.87 19.63 0.83
C MET A 605 28.65 20.94 0.83
N GLU A 606 28.08 22.02 0.28
CA GLU A 606 28.63 23.36 0.47
C GLU A 606 28.64 23.76 1.95
N THR A 607 27.66 23.38 2.77
CA THR A 607 27.65 23.72 4.20
C THR A 607 28.30 22.67 5.10
N ASN A 608 28.59 21.48 4.56
CA ASN A 608 29.15 20.35 5.30
C ASN A 608 30.46 19.88 4.65
N VAL A 609 31.43 20.79 4.54
CA VAL A 609 32.69 20.57 3.81
C VAL A 609 33.47 19.39 4.38
N LEU A 610 33.62 19.33 5.71
CA LEU A 610 34.36 18.24 6.38
C LEU A 610 33.76 16.87 6.06
N GLU A 611 32.43 16.74 6.06
CA GLU A 611 31.75 15.48 5.74
C GLU A 611 31.80 15.16 4.25
N ALA A 612 31.75 16.17 3.37
CA ALA A 612 31.93 15.98 1.94
C ALA A 612 33.31 15.38 1.64
N VAL A 613 34.37 15.92 2.26
CA VAL A 613 35.73 15.39 2.11
C VAL A 613 35.86 14.02 2.76
N ARG A 614 35.43 13.85 4.02
CA ARG A 614 35.51 12.56 4.71
C ARG A 614 34.83 11.45 3.89
N ASN A 615 33.59 11.66 3.46
CA ASN A 615 32.85 10.63 2.76
C ASN A 615 33.34 10.41 1.32
N ASN A 616 33.54 11.47 0.53
CA ASN A 616 33.84 11.32 -0.90
C ASN A 616 35.34 11.07 -1.17
N VAL A 617 36.24 11.56 -0.32
CA VAL A 617 37.70 11.39 -0.47
C VAL A 617 38.18 10.17 0.32
N ILE A 618 38.05 10.20 1.65
CA ILE A 618 38.49 9.08 2.50
C ILE A 618 37.65 7.83 2.22
N GLY A 619 36.33 7.98 2.09
CA GLY A 619 35.42 6.89 1.75
C GLY A 619 35.61 6.32 0.33
N THR A 620 36.32 7.01 -0.58
CA THR A 620 36.79 6.40 -1.84
C THR A 620 38.13 5.69 -1.65
N PHE A 621 39.06 6.32 -0.94
CA PHE A 621 40.41 5.79 -0.74
C PHE A 621 40.39 4.46 0.04
N GLU A 622 39.62 4.35 1.11
CA GLU A 622 39.63 3.15 1.97
C GLU A 622 39.18 1.88 1.22
N PRO A 623 38.05 1.87 0.47
CA PRO A 623 37.70 0.74 -0.41
C PRO A 623 38.70 0.48 -1.52
N ALA A 624 39.27 1.54 -2.13
CA ALA A 624 40.24 1.38 -3.21
C ALA A 624 41.56 0.75 -2.71
N ALA A 625 42.07 1.21 -1.57
CA ALA A 625 43.26 0.67 -0.93
C ALA A 625 43.04 -0.77 -0.46
N ALA A 626 41.87 -1.08 0.11
CA ALA A 626 41.53 -2.45 0.46
C ALA A 626 41.42 -3.35 -0.79
N ALA A 627 40.89 -2.85 -1.91
CA ALA A 627 40.88 -3.56 -3.18
C ALA A 627 42.29 -3.85 -3.72
N ALA A 628 43.23 -2.91 -3.58
CA ALA A 628 44.64 -3.13 -3.91
C ALA A 628 45.28 -4.20 -3.01
N ARG A 629 45.15 -4.07 -1.68
CA ARG A 629 45.79 -4.97 -0.70
C ARG A 629 45.27 -6.42 -0.76
N HIS A 630 43.99 -6.61 -1.08
CA HIS A 630 43.37 -7.94 -1.18
C HIS A 630 43.34 -8.50 -2.62
N GLY A 631 44.02 -7.85 -3.57
CA GLY A 631 44.18 -8.37 -4.93
C GLY A 631 42.88 -8.47 -5.74
N ALA A 632 41.98 -7.48 -5.60
CA ALA A 632 40.81 -7.42 -6.48
C ALA A 632 41.26 -7.21 -7.93
N SER A 633 40.63 -7.88 -8.90
CA SER A 633 41.02 -7.70 -10.30
C SER A 633 40.69 -6.31 -10.86
N ARG A 634 39.62 -5.68 -10.36
CA ARG A 634 39.13 -4.40 -10.87
C ARG A 634 38.39 -3.59 -9.81
N PHE A 635 38.60 -2.27 -9.83
CA PHE A 635 37.87 -1.28 -9.05
C PHE A 635 37.32 -0.19 -9.97
N VAL A 636 36.00 0.01 -9.94
CA VAL A 636 35.28 0.97 -10.79
C VAL A 636 34.67 2.07 -9.93
N LEU A 637 35.19 3.29 -10.06
CA LEU A 637 34.66 4.48 -9.42
C LEU A 637 33.52 5.09 -10.24
N ILE A 638 32.34 5.24 -9.62
CA ILE A 638 31.27 6.06 -10.19
C ILE A 638 31.58 7.54 -9.96
N SER A 639 31.73 8.30 -11.04
CA SER A 639 31.99 9.74 -11.04
C SER A 639 30.88 10.52 -11.73
N THR A 640 31.05 11.84 -11.88
CA THR A 640 30.03 12.78 -12.34
C THR A 640 30.65 13.88 -13.19
N ASP A 641 29.87 14.44 -14.10
CA ASP A 641 30.16 15.70 -14.82
C ASP A 641 30.65 16.84 -13.92
N LYS A 642 30.16 16.95 -12.68
CA LYS A 642 30.55 17.99 -11.71
C LYS A 642 32.00 17.91 -11.25
N ALA A 643 32.71 16.82 -11.53
CA ALA A 643 34.16 16.71 -11.30
C ALA A 643 34.97 17.52 -12.34
N VAL A 644 34.37 17.89 -13.47
CA VAL A 644 35.00 18.69 -14.53
C VAL A 644 34.94 20.17 -14.15
N ARG A 645 36.10 20.84 -14.08
CA ARG A 645 36.23 22.26 -13.67
C ARG A 645 35.33 22.62 -12.48
N PRO A 646 35.53 21.98 -11.31
CA PRO A 646 34.53 22.00 -10.25
C PRO A 646 34.33 23.41 -9.69
N SER A 647 33.06 23.79 -9.53
CA SER A 647 32.61 25.05 -8.90
C SER A 647 32.12 24.85 -7.48
N SER A 648 32.09 23.61 -6.99
CA SER A 648 31.52 23.21 -5.71
C SER A 648 32.44 22.23 -4.98
N VAL A 649 32.33 22.20 -3.65
CA VAL A 649 33.04 21.26 -2.78
C VAL A 649 32.71 19.81 -3.17
N MET A 650 31.44 19.53 -3.48
CA MET A 650 31.04 18.20 -3.94
C MET A 650 31.74 17.80 -5.24
N GLY A 651 31.78 18.68 -6.23
CA GLY A 651 32.49 18.44 -7.49
C GLY A 651 33.99 18.22 -7.29
N ALA A 652 34.63 19.07 -6.47
CA ALA A 652 36.06 18.99 -6.21
C ALA A 652 36.44 17.71 -5.45
N THR A 653 35.64 17.27 -4.47
CA THR A 653 35.89 15.99 -3.79
C THR A 653 35.79 14.79 -4.73
N LYS A 654 34.85 14.82 -5.71
CA LYS A 654 34.78 13.78 -6.75
C LYS A 654 35.96 13.83 -7.71
N ARG A 655 36.48 15.03 -8.03
CA ARG A 655 37.70 15.18 -8.82
C ARG A 655 38.93 14.65 -8.08
N VAL A 656 39.06 14.92 -6.78
CA VAL A 656 40.11 14.31 -5.94
C VAL A 656 39.96 12.78 -5.88
N ALA A 657 38.72 12.27 -5.78
CA ALA A 657 38.48 10.82 -5.80
C ALA A 657 38.97 10.15 -7.11
N GLU A 658 38.78 10.79 -8.26
CA GLU A 658 39.31 10.32 -9.55
C GLU A 658 40.84 10.29 -9.54
N ARG A 659 41.48 11.37 -9.04
CA ARG A 659 42.93 11.46 -8.90
C ARG A 659 43.47 10.39 -7.95
N LEU A 660 42.82 10.17 -6.81
CA LEU A 660 43.20 9.12 -5.86
C LEU A 660 43.24 7.76 -6.53
N VAL A 661 42.12 7.36 -7.14
CA VAL A 661 41.94 6.05 -7.76
C VAL A 661 42.94 5.79 -8.89
N LEU A 662 43.38 6.83 -9.61
CA LEU A 662 44.25 6.68 -10.79
C LEU A 662 45.73 6.98 -10.54
N GLU A 663 46.05 7.85 -9.58
CA GLU A 663 47.41 8.38 -9.40
C GLU A 663 48.05 8.02 -8.06
N HIS A 664 47.27 7.59 -7.06
CA HIS A 664 47.83 7.34 -5.74
C HIS A 664 48.87 6.20 -5.82
N PRO A 665 50.11 6.39 -5.33
CA PRO A 665 51.20 5.42 -5.52
C PRO A 665 50.87 4.00 -5.01
N GLU A 666 50.19 3.89 -3.86
CA GLU A 666 49.75 2.59 -3.32
C GLU A 666 48.79 1.85 -4.27
N LEU A 667 47.95 2.59 -5.00
CA LEU A 667 46.93 2.01 -5.88
C LEU A 667 47.53 1.71 -7.26
N ALA A 668 48.27 2.67 -7.81
CA ALA A 668 48.93 2.54 -9.11
C ALA A 668 50.01 1.45 -9.14
N GLY A 669 50.62 1.14 -7.99
CA GLY A 669 51.62 0.06 -7.85
C GLY A 669 51.03 -1.33 -7.63
N SER A 670 49.70 -1.49 -7.60
CA SER A 670 49.04 -2.78 -7.37
C SER A 670 48.61 -3.47 -8.67
N ASP A 671 48.32 -4.77 -8.60
CA ASP A 671 47.78 -5.54 -9.73
C ASP A 671 46.29 -5.22 -10.03
N THR A 672 45.64 -4.45 -9.15
CA THR A 672 44.24 -4.06 -9.28
C THR A 672 44.06 -3.03 -10.39
N THR A 673 43.21 -3.31 -11.37
CA THR A 673 42.89 -2.32 -12.40
C THR A 673 41.89 -1.29 -11.88
N PHE A 674 42.34 -0.04 -11.76
CA PHE A 674 41.51 1.09 -11.36
C PHE A 674 40.97 1.84 -12.58
N GLN A 675 39.72 2.29 -12.50
CA GLN A 675 39.10 3.11 -13.53
C GLN A 675 37.95 3.93 -12.96
N ALA A 676 37.59 5.02 -13.64
CA ALA A 676 36.45 5.85 -13.29
C ALA A 676 35.49 6.01 -14.47
N VAL A 677 34.20 6.16 -14.20
CA VAL A 677 33.17 6.42 -15.22
C VAL A 677 32.44 7.71 -14.89
N ARG A 678 32.49 8.68 -15.80
CA ARG A 678 31.78 9.97 -15.71
C ARG A 678 30.52 9.97 -16.54
N PHE A 679 29.45 10.47 -15.96
CA PHE A 679 28.21 10.78 -16.64
C PHE A 679 27.47 11.93 -15.96
N GLY A 680 26.46 12.46 -16.63
CA GLY A 680 25.65 13.58 -16.14
C GLY A 680 24.55 13.16 -15.18
N ASN A 681 23.46 13.92 -15.17
CA ASN A 681 22.35 13.63 -14.28
C ASN A 681 21.58 12.36 -14.74
N VAL A 682 21.01 11.66 -13.77
CA VAL A 682 20.12 10.54 -14.00
C VAL A 682 18.69 10.88 -13.56
N LEU A 683 17.71 10.58 -14.41
CA LEU A 683 16.30 10.83 -14.15
C LEU A 683 15.78 10.01 -12.97
N GLY A 684 14.90 10.61 -12.17
CA GLY A 684 14.20 9.93 -11.08
C GLY A 684 15.10 9.54 -9.89
N SER A 685 16.36 9.95 -9.86
CA SER A 685 17.23 9.65 -8.72
C SER A 685 16.76 10.35 -7.45
N ALA A 686 17.01 9.73 -6.29
CA ALA A 686 16.59 10.26 -5.00
C ALA A 686 17.08 11.70 -4.81
N GLY A 687 16.16 12.60 -4.44
CA GLY A 687 16.44 14.02 -4.22
C GLY A 687 16.85 14.83 -5.47
N SER A 688 16.53 14.34 -6.67
CA SER A 688 16.71 15.10 -7.92
C SER A 688 15.55 16.06 -8.21
N VAL A 689 15.70 16.87 -9.26
CA VAL A 689 14.73 17.92 -9.62
C VAL A 689 13.36 17.39 -10.04
N VAL A 690 13.29 16.24 -10.70
CA VAL A 690 12.02 15.67 -11.18
C VAL A 690 11.11 15.25 -10.03
N PRO A 691 11.56 14.45 -9.04
CA PRO A 691 10.75 14.17 -7.84
C PRO A 691 10.30 15.43 -7.11
N LEU A 692 11.16 16.47 -7.06
CA LEU A 692 10.79 17.75 -6.44
C LEU A 692 9.65 18.44 -7.20
N PHE A 693 9.73 18.52 -8.53
CA PHE A 693 8.68 19.09 -9.35
C PHE A 693 7.37 18.31 -9.22
N GLN A 694 7.43 16.98 -9.23
CA GLN A 694 6.25 16.13 -9.01
C GLN A 694 5.60 16.40 -7.65
N GLN A 695 6.40 16.54 -6.59
CA GLN A 695 5.90 16.90 -5.25
C GLN A 695 5.28 18.30 -5.22
N GLN A 696 5.91 19.28 -5.87
CA GLN A 696 5.40 20.66 -5.96
C GLN A 696 4.10 20.72 -6.75
N ILE A 697 4.01 20.02 -7.88
CA ILE A 697 2.79 19.92 -8.70
C ILE A 697 1.67 19.24 -7.91
N ALA A 698 1.96 18.13 -7.23
CA ALA A 698 0.99 17.43 -6.39
C ALA A 698 0.49 18.29 -5.22
N ALA A 699 1.30 19.23 -4.74
CA ALA A 699 0.94 20.19 -3.71
C ALA A 699 0.19 21.43 -4.24
N GLY A 700 0.04 21.59 -5.56
CA GLY A 700 -0.62 22.73 -6.19
C GLY A 700 0.31 23.89 -6.59
N GLY A 701 1.63 23.68 -6.57
CA GLY A 701 2.64 24.68 -6.94
C GLY A 701 2.99 25.68 -5.81
N PRO A 702 3.84 26.69 -6.10
CA PRO A 702 4.57 26.88 -7.36
C PRO A 702 5.66 25.83 -7.59
N VAL A 703 6.00 25.58 -8.86
CA VAL A 703 7.20 24.83 -9.23
C VAL A 703 8.41 25.77 -9.20
N THR A 704 9.48 25.40 -8.48
CA THR A 704 10.64 26.28 -8.28
C THR A 704 11.76 25.94 -9.25
N VAL A 705 12.01 26.80 -10.23
CA VAL A 705 13.12 26.67 -11.18
C VAL A 705 14.26 27.59 -10.75
N THR A 706 15.49 27.08 -10.74
CA THR A 706 16.63 27.85 -10.24
C THR A 706 16.98 29.03 -11.16
N ASN A 707 17.07 28.79 -12.46
CA ASN A 707 17.34 29.82 -13.48
C ASN A 707 16.69 29.40 -14.81
N PRO A 708 16.11 30.33 -15.59
CA PRO A 708 15.45 30.02 -16.86
C PRO A 708 16.38 29.37 -17.91
N ASP A 709 17.65 29.72 -17.90
CA ASP A 709 18.64 29.25 -18.88
C ASP A 709 19.39 28.00 -18.41
N MET A 710 19.06 27.45 -17.23
CA MET A 710 19.77 26.30 -16.68
C MET A 710 19.55 25.04 -17.53
N THR A 711 20.65 24.39 -17.93
CA THR A 711 20.61 23.12 -18.68
C THR A 711 21.33 22.00 -17.97
N ARG A 712 20.85 20.77 -18.15
CA ARG A 712 21.50 19.55 -17.64
C ARG A 712 21.42 18.42 -18.66
N PHE A 713 22.44 17.58 -18.66
CA PHE A 713 22.43 16.32 -19.39
C PHE A 713 21.66 15.27 -18.59
N PHE A 714 20.78 14.52 -19.26
CA PHE A 714 20.00 13.46 -18.62
C PHE A 714 20.11 12.15 -19.37
N MET A 715 20.07 11.08 -18.58
CA MET A 715 19.84 9.72 -19.04
C MET A 715 19.01 8.97 -17.98
N THR A 716 18.51 7.79 -18.31
CA THR A 716 17.82 6.96 -17.32
C THR A 716 18.82 6.23 -16.42
N ILE A 717 18.41 5.89 -15.19
CA ILE A 717 19.27 5.12 -14.26
C ILE A 717 19.69 3.77 -14.87
N PRO A 718 18.78 2.97 -15.49
CA PRO A 718 19.17 1.72 -16.12
C PRO A 718 20.18 1.90 -17.27
N GLU A 719 20.01 2.91 -18.13
CA GLU A 719 20.96 3.23 -19.21
C GLU A 719 22.35 3.57 -18.66
N ALA A 720 22.42 4.44 -17.64
CA ALA A 720 23.68 4.83 -17.02
C ALA A 720 24.43 3.61 -16.48
N VAL A 721 23.73 2.72 -15.76
CA VAL A 721 24.33 1.50 -15.21
C VAL A 721 24.77 0.53 -16.30
N GLN A 722 23.99 0.36 -17.38
CA GLN A 722 24.39 -0.51 -18.48
C GLN A 722 25.68 -0.02 -19.16
N LEU A 723 25.78 1.28 -19.39
CA LEU A 723 27.00 1.90 -19.93
C LEU A 723 28.18 1.86 -18.95
N VAL A 724 27.95 1.99 -17.64
CA VAL A 724 28.97 1.79 -16.61
C VAL A 724 29.51 0.36 -16.66
N LEU A 725 28.63 -0.64 -16.72
CA LEU A 725 29.04 -2.05 -16.80
C LEU A 725 29.80 -2.32 -18.10
N LEU A 726 29.33 -1.78 -19.22
CA LEU A 726 30.01 -1.88 -20.51
C LEU A 726 31.40 -1.23 -20.46
N ALA A 727 31.49 0.03 -20.03
CA ALA A 727 32.76 0.76 -19.87
C ALA A 727 33.72 0.02 -18.92
N SER A 728 33.19 -0.64 -17.90
CA SER A 728 33.99 -1.46 -16.98
C SER A 728 34.64 -2.68 -17.62
N SER A 729 34.05 -3.20 -18.69
CA SER A 729 34.55 -4.38 -19.41
C SER A 729 35.55 -4.04 -20.54
N LEU A 730 35.62 -2.78 -20.96
CA LEU A 730 36.44 -2.38 -22.10
C LEU A 730 37.94 -2.36 -21.75
N PRO A 731 38.80 -3.03 -22.54
CA PRO A 731 40.25 -2.96 -22.35
C PRO A 731 40.82 -1.54 -22.42
N GLN A 732 40.22 -0.66 -23.24
CA GLN A 732 40.63 0.74 -23.41
C GLN A 732 40.37 1.59 -22.16
N ALA A 733 39.48 1.15 -21.26
CA ALA A 733 39.12 1.89 -20.06
C ALA A 733 40.05 1.62 -18.87
N ARG A 734 40.93 0.62 -18.96
CA ARG A 734 41.86 0.24 -17.87
C ARG A 734 42.79 1.41 -17.52
N GLY A 735 42.81 1.82 -16.25
CA GLY A 735 43.65 2.92 -15.78
C GLY A 735 43.22 4.29 -16.29
N ARG A 736 41.98 4.42 -16.77
CA ARG A 736 41.49 5.63 -17.44
C ARG A 736 40.11 6.04 -16.94
N ILE A 737 39.69 7.22 -17.38
CA ILE A 737 38.36 7.77 -17.15
C ILE A 737 37.53 7.54 -18.43
N SER A 738 36.41 6.85 -18.28
CA SER A 738 35.41 6.69 -19.33
C SER A 738 34.37 7.80 -19.23
N LEU A 739 34.06 8.44 -20.34
CA LEU A 739 32.99 9.43 -20.48
C LEU A 739 31.84 8.81 -21.26
N LEU A 740 30.64 8.85 -20.68
CA LEU A 740 29.43 8.33 -21.32
C LEU A 740 28.79 9.39 -22.22
N GLU A 741 28.28 8.95 -23.35
CA GLU A 741 27.48 9.78 -24.26
C GLU A 741 26.11 10.09 -23.65
N MET A 742 25.80 11.37 -23.46
CA MET A 742 24.59 11.82 -22.77
C MET A 742 23.51 12.35 -23.72
N GLY A 743 23.85 12.60 -25.00
CA GLY A 743 22.98 13.31 -25.94
C GLY A 743 22.90 14.81 -25.66
N SER A 744 21.85 15.47 -26.15
CA SER A 744 21.69 16.93 -26.03
C SER A 744 21.30 17.36 -24.61
N PRO A 745 21.82 18.50 -24.12
CA PRO A 745 21.40 19.06 -22.83
C PRO A 745 19.94 19.52 -22.88
N VAL A 746 19.22 19.36 -21.77
CA VAL A 746 17.81 19.73 -21.62
C VAL A 746 17.69 20.94 -20.69
N ARG A 747 16.88 21.93 -21.06
CA ARG A 747 16.60 23.07 -20.15
C ARG A 747 15.70 22.62 -19.01
N ILE A 748 16.05 23.00 -17.79
CA ILE A 748 15.28 22.66 -16.59
C ILE A 748 13.89 23.30 -16.64
N LEU A 749 13.77 24.49 -17.25
CA LEU A 749 12.50 25.16 -17.46
C LEU A 749 11.56 24.34 -18.35
N ASP A 750 12.04 23.88 -19.51
CA ASP A 750 11.24 23.09 -20.45
C ASP A 750 10.74 21.80 -19.78
N MET A 751 11.59 21.15 -19.00
CA MET A 751 11.22 19.96 -18.23
C MET A 751 10.16 20.26 -17.16
N ALA A 752 10.23 21.41 -16.48
CA ALA A 752 9.22 21.83 -15.51
C ALA A 752 7.85 22.04 -16.20
N GLU A 753 7.84 22.78 -17.30
CA GLU A 753 6.62 23.01 -18.08
C GLU A 753 6.03 21.70 -18.63
N GLN A 754 6.87 20.82 -19.16
CA GLN A 754 6.43 19.52 -19.66
C GLN A 754 5.83 18.66 -18.54
N LEU A 755 6.45 18.63 -17.35
CA LEU A 755 5.90 17.90 -16.21
C LEU A 755 4.52 18.45 -15.77
N ILE A 756 4.35 19.77 -15.75
CA ILE A 756 3.07 20.41 -15.44
C ILE A 756 1.99 19.98 -16.46
N ARG A 757 2.31 20.04 -17.77
CA ARG A 757 1.42 19.60 -18.86
C ARG A 757 1.08 18.12 -18.76
N LEU A 758 2.06 17.26 -18.47
CA LEU A 758 1.86 15.82 -18.28
C LEU A 758 0.96 15.50 -17.08
N SER A 759 1.01 16.31 -16.02
CA SER A 759 0.07 16.23 -14.89
C SER A 759 -1.33 16.79 -15.21
N GLY A 760 -1.53 17.32 -16.42
CA GLY A 760 -2.81 17.82 -16.91
C GLY A 760 -3.19 19.18 -16.34
N PHE A 761 -2.20 20.05 -16.21
CA PHE A 761 -2.32 21.46 -15.83
C PHE A 761 -1.61 22.32 -16.89
N GLU A 762 -2.02 23.57 -17.04
CA GLU A 762 -1.34 24.53 -17.92
C GLU A 762 -0.26 25.32 -17.13
N PRO A 763 1.01 25.34 -17.58
CA PRO A 763 2.06 26.13 -16.93
C PRO A 763 1.71 27.62 -16.88
N TYR A 764 2.04 28.28 -15.77
CA TYR A 764 1.78 29.71 -15.50
C TYR A 764 0.30 30.09 -15.32
N GLU A 765 -0.65 29.29 -15.79
CA GLU A 765 -2.09 29.50 -15.55
C GLU A 765 -2.58 28.71 -14.33
N ASP A 766 -2.45 27.38 -14.38
CA ASP A 766 -2.87 26.49 -13.30
C ASP A 766 -1.79 26.36 -12.23
N ILE A 767 -0.52 26.25 -12.65
CA ILE A 767 0.63 26.06 -11.77
C ILE A 767 1.70 27.11 -12.09
N PRO A 768 1.96 28.07 -11.17
CA PRO A 768 3.00 29.07 -11.37
C PRO A 768 4.40 28.46 -11.27
N ILE A 769 5.32 28.94 -12.12
CA ILE A 769 6.76 28.66 -12.03
C ILE A 769 7.47 29.87 -11.42
N THR A 770 8.21 29.67 -10.34
CA THR A 770 8.96 30.74 -9.65
C THR A 770 10.46 30.55 -9.80
N PHE A 771 11.17 31.63 -10.11
CA PHE A 771 12.62 31.63 -10.25
C PHE A 771 13.29 31.93 -8.91
N THR A 772 14.09 30.99 -8.40
CA THR A 772 14.71 31.12 -7.06
C THR A 772 16.13 31.69 -7.09
N GLY A 773 16.72 31.85 -8.28
CA GLY A 773 18.13 32.21 -8.43
C GLY A 773 19.08 31.02 -8.24
N THR A 774 20.27 31.12 -8.80
CA THR A 774 21.35 30.11 -8.72
C THR A 774 21.86 29.96 -7.31
N ARG A 775 21.97 28.71 -6.84
CA ARG A 775 22.50 28.40 -5.51
C ARG A 775 24.03 28.40 -5.53
N PRO A 776 24.69 28.60 -4.36
CA PRO A 776 26.14 28.54 -4.27
C PRO A 776 26.71 27.24 -4.85
N GLY A 777 27.75 27.37 -5.68
CA GLY A 777 28.44 26.25 -6.33
C GLY A 777 27.74 25.62 -7.54
N GLU A 778 26.51 26.02 -7.88
CA GLU A 778 25.81 25.50 -9.06
C GLU A 778 26.25 26.17 -10.37
N LYS A 779 26.46 25.35 -11.40
CA LYS A 779 26.70 25.83 -12.76
C LYS A 779 25.39 26.07 -13.51
N LEU A 780 25.36 27.05 -14.41
CA LEU A 780 24.23 27.24 -15.31
C LEU A 780 24.15 26.09 -16.34
N HIS A 781 25.30 25.75 -16.92
CA HIS A 781 25.49 24.65 -17.86
C HIS A 781 26.56 23.71 -17.31
N GLU A 782 26.28 22.41 -17.28
CA GLU A 782 27.29 21.41 -16.95
C GLU A 782 28.12 21.09 -18.20
N GLU A 783 29.34 20.64 -17.98
CA GLU A 783 30.28 20.27 -19.03
C GLU A 783 30.66 18.81 -18.85
N LEU A 784 30.75 18.07 -19.95
CA LEU A 784 31.18 16.67 -19.93
C LEU A 784 32.71 16.52 -20.04
N MET A 785 33.40 17.56 -20.50
CA MET A 785 34.84 17.59 -20.77
C MET A 785 35.38 18.99 -20.55
N SER A 786 36.61 19.10 -20.05
CA SER A 786 37.30 20.39 -19.90
C SER A 786 38.15 20.71 -21.14
N ASP A 787 38.48 21.98 -21.33
CA ASP A 787 39.33 22.46 -22.44
C ASP A 787 40.76 21.87 -22.45
N ILE A 788 41.16 21.22 -21.35
CA ILE A 788 42.48 20.61 -21.14
C ILE A 788 42.45 19.08 -21.24
N GLU A 789 41.28 18.47 -21.39
CA GLU A 789 41.08 17.03 -21.52
C GLU A 789 40.83 16.68 -23.00
N ASP A 790 41.61 15.76 -23.55
CA ASP A 790 41.37 15.17 -24.88
C ASP A 790 40.68 13.81 -24.71
N THR A 791 39.82 13.41 -25.65
CA THR A 791 39.08 12.14 -25.60
C THR A 791 39.18 11.34 -26.89
N VAL A 792 39.38 10.02 -26.74
CA VAL A 792 39.34 9.07 -27.86
C VAL A 792 38.05 8.27 -27.88
N PRO A 793 37.53 7.94 -29.05
CA PRO A 793 36.44 6.97 -29.16
C PRO A 793 36.92 5.58 -28.71
N THR A 794 35.98 4.76 -28.23
CA THR A 794 36.20 3.32 -28.03
C THR A 794 35.59 2.51 -29.16
N VAL A 795 35.62 1.17 -29.04
CA VAL A 795 34.86 0.26 -29.92
C VAL A 795 33.35 0.52 -29.86
N ASP A 796 32.87 1.16 -28.80
CA ASP A 796 31.50 1.61 -28.67
C ASP A 796 31.46 3.14 -28.72
N GLU A 797 30.75 3.70 -29.70
CA GLU A 797 30.67 5.15 -29.91
C GLU A 797 30.05 5.90 -28.72
N ARG A 798 29.31 5.18 -27.86
CA ARG A 798 28.66 5.74 -26.66
C ARG A 798 29.63 5.92 -25.49
N ILE A 799 30.86 5.44 -25.61
CA ILE A 799 31.89 5.53 -24.58
C ILE A 799 33.16 6.12 -25.18
N ARG A 800 33.65 7.20 -24.57
CA ARG A 800 34.93 7.84 -24.91
C ARG A 800 35.90 7.73 -23.75
N ILE A 801 37.20 7.66 -24.02
CA ILE A 801 38.24 7.59 -22.98
C ILE A 801 38.99 8.91 -22.92
N VAL A 802 39.16 9.45 -21.72
CA VAL A 802 39.98 10.64 -21.47
C VAL A 802 41.47 10.27 -21.59
N ARG A 803 42.17 10.89 -22.54
CA ARG A 803 43.62 10.70 -22.80
C ARG A 803 44.49 11.45 -21.80
N SER A 804 44.06 12.66 -21.42
CA SER A 804 44.84 13.55 -20.55
C SER A 804 44.85 13.00 -19.12
N THR A 805 46.01 12.52 -18.69
CA THR A 805 46.32 12.27 -17.30
C THR A 805 47.01 13.51 -16.74
N PHE A 806 46.39 14.06 -15.70
CA PHE A 806 46.74 15.20 -14.87
C PHE A 806 48.19 15.72 -15.04
N LYS A 807 48.34 16.93 -15.58
CA LYS A 807 49.63 17.64 -15.65
C LYS A 807 49.82 18.49 -14.38
N GLU A 808 50.68 17.99 -13.49
CA GLU A 808 51.48 18.69 -12.46
C GLU A 808 50.78 19.37 -11.24
N ALA A 809 51.30 19.06 -10.03
CA ALA A 809 52.10 19.96 -9.17
C ALA A 809 52.14 19.42 -7.71
N ARG A 810 51.03 18.83 -7.24
CA ARG A 810 50.93 18.23 -5.90
C ARG A 810 50.70 16.73 -5.94
N SER A 811 51.51 16.00 -5.17
CA SER A 811 51.33 14.57 -4.89
C SER A 811 49.96 14.34 -4.26
N VAL A 812 49.18 13.44 -4.86
CA VAL A 812 47.85 13.08 -4.35
C VAL A 812 47.95 12.39 -2.97
N ALA A 813 49.05 11.67 -2.72
CA ALA A 813 49.31 11.02 -1.43
C ALA A 813 49.60 12.04 -0.31
N ASP A 814 50.37 13.08 -0.63
CA ASP A 814 50.68 14.16 0.32
C ASP A 814 49.40 14.95 0.63
N GLY A 815 48.64 15.29 -0.42
CA GLY A 815 47.36 15.98 -0.27
C GLY A 815 46.33 15.17 0.53
N LEU A 816 46.26 13.85 0.35
CA LEU A 816 45.42 12.97 1.18
C LEU A 816 45.84 13.00 2.65
N SER A 817 47.14 12.97 2.92
CA SER A 817 47.68 13.01 4.27
C SER A 817 47.35 14.33 4.97
N GLU A 818 47.49 15.45 4.25
CA GLU A 818 47.13 16.78 4.75
C GLU A 818 45.63 16.95 4.95
N LEU A 819 44.80 16.46 4.03
CA LEU A 819 43.35 16.43 4.20
C LEU A 819 42.95 15.63 5.44
N THR A 820 43.57 14.48 5.66
CA THR A 820 43.29 13.62 6.82
C THR A 820 43.65 14.34 8.12
N ALA A 821 44.83 14.94 8.19
CA ALA A 821 45.24 15.74 9.35
C ALA A 821 44.28 16.92 9.59
N ALA A 822 43.91 17.67 8.55
CA ALA A 822 42.98 18.79 8.67
C ALA A 822 41.57 18.34 9.11
N LEU A 823 41.12 17.16 8.69
CA LEU A 823 39.85 16.55 9.14
C LEU A 823 39.89 16.16 10.62
N ASP A 824 41.01 15.62 11.11
CA ASP A 824 41.18 15.22 12.52
C ASP A 824 41.13 16.44 13.45
N PHE A 825 41.73 17.56 13.03
CA PHE A 825 41.64 18.85 13.74
C PHE A 825 40.34 19.63 13.44
N ARG A 826 39.49 19.13 12.55
CA ARG A 826 38.25 19.77 12.07
C ARG A 826 38.46 21.20 11.54
N ASP A 827 39.60 21.44 10.89
CA ASP A 827 39.93 22.73 10.29
C ASP A 827 39.36 22.84 8.87
N GLU A 828 38.17 23.44 8.75
CA GLU A 828 37.50 23.62 7.45
C GLU A 828 38.29 24.51 6.49
N ALA A 829 39.03 25.51 6.99
CA ALA A 829 39.79 26.42 6.14
C ALA A 829 40.98 25.69 5.51
N ALA A 830 41.71 24.91 6.32
CA ALA A 830 42.80 24.06 5.83
C ALA A 830 42.29 23.01 4.83
N VAL A 831 41.14 22.38 5.10
CA VAL A 831 40.52 21.42 4.17
C VAL A 831 40.18 22.05 2.81
N LEU A 832 39.59 23.25 2.80
CA LEU A 832 39.25 23.94 1.55
C LEU A 832 40.51 24.37 0.77
N ASP A 833 41.51 24.89 1.47
CA ASP A 833 42.78 25.28 0.87
C ASP A 833 43.48 24.09 0.23
N GLU A 834 43.48 22.95 0.93
CA GLU A 834 44.06 21.72 0.44
C GLU A 834 43.30 21.19 -0.78
N LEU A 835 41.96 21.18 -0.71
CA LEU A 835 41.11 20.73 -1.81
C LEU A 835 41.33 21.55 -3.09
N VAL A 836 41.50 22.87 -2.98
CA VAL A 836 41.82 23.75 -4.12
C VAL A 836 43.23 23.48 -4.65
N ARG A 837 44.23 23.23 -3.80
CA ARG A 837 45.59 22.89 -4.25
C ARG A 837 45.64 21.52 -4.95
N MET A 838 44.82 20.57 -4.52
CA MET A 838 44.67 19.26 -5.18
C MET A 838 43.86 19.34 -6.48
N VAL A 839 43.14 20.43 -6.75
CA VAL A 839 42.31 20.61 -7.94
C VAL A 839 42.49 22.03 -8.49
N PRO A 840 43.63 22.33 -9.14
CA PRO A 840 43.94 23.69 -9.61
C PRO A 840 42.95 24.22 -10.66
N GLU A 841 42.21 23.35 -11.35
CA GLU A 841 41.15 23.68 -12.29
C GLU A 841 39.81 24.09 -11.65
N CYS A 842 39.75 24.25 -10.32
CA CYS A 842 38.61 24.84 -9.62
C CYS A 842 38.30 26.24 -10.16
N VAL A 843 37.01 26.57 -10.30
CA VAL A 843 36.55 27.88 -10.83
C VAL A 843 36.19 28.88 -9.70
N PRO A 844 36.03 30.19 -9.99
CA PRO A 844 35.98 31.27 -9.00
C PRO A 844 35.08 31.07 -7.77
N PRO A 845 33.85 30.53 -7.86
CA PRO A 845 33.02 30.30 -6.67
C PRO A 845 33.71 29.47 -5.57
N MET A 846 34.56 28.53 -5.99
CA MET A 846 35.35 27.69 -5.09
C MET A 846 36.64 28.39 -4.63
N LEU A 847 37.32 29.09 -5.55
CA LEU A 847 38.56 29.82 -5.26
C LEU A 847 38.33 31.00 -4.29
N ASP A 848 37.24 31.75 -4.48
CA ASP A 848 36.87 32.90 -3.66
C ASP A 848 36.50 32.47 -2.25
N ARG A 849 35.90 31.28 -2.10
CA ARG A 849 35.55 30.71 -0.81
C ARG A 849 36.79 30.32 0.01
N ALA A 850 37.77 29.68 -0.61
CA ALA A 850 39.05 29.38 0.03
C ALA A 850 39.76 30.68 0.47
N ARG A 851 39.75 31.71 -0.37
CA ARG A 851 40.32 33.04 -0.05
C ARG A 851 39.56 33.77 1.07
N GLY A 852 38.23 33.72 1.08
CA GLY A 852 37.39 34.37 2.09
C GLY A 852 37.60 33.81 3.49
N ASN A 853 37.78 32.49 3.62
CA ASN A 853 38.06 31.86 4.91
C ASN A 853 39.46 32.19 5.46
N ARG A 854 40.47 32.38 4.61
CA ARG A 854 41.80 32.87 5.05
C ARG A 854 41.72 34.27 5.68
N ALA A 855 40.92 35.17 5.11
CA ALA A 855 40.74 36.51 5.66
C ALA A 855 39.97 36.50 6.99
N GLY A 856 39.03 35.56 7.15
CA GLY A 856 38.26 35.38 8.37
C GLY A 856 39.05 34.74 9.53
N SER A 857 39.94 33.78 9.25
CA SER A 857 40.79 33.15 10.26
C SER A 857 41.88 34.10 10.76
N GLN A 858 42.50 34.90 9.87
CA GLN A 858 43.48 35.93 10.25
C GLN A 858 42.87 37.03 11.14
N ARG A 859 41.59 37.37 10.96
CA ARG A 859 40.87 38.32 11.84
C ARG A 859 40.44 37.78 13.20
N ARG A 860 40.46 36.45 13.41
CA ARG A 860 40.18 35.84 14.73
C ARG A 860 41.44 35.57 15.55
N LEU A 861 42.60 35.63 14.91
CA LEU A 861 43.93 35.43 15.51
C LEU A 861 44.66 36.74 15.82
N ALA A 862 44.13 37.88 15.36
CA ALA A 862 44.52 39.24 15.72
C ALA A 862 43.46 39.84 16.65
#